data_AF-A0ABC8VBQ6-F1
#
_entry.id   AF-A0ABC8VBQ6-F1
#
_cell.length_a   1.000
_cell.length_b   1.000
_cell.length_c   1.000
_cell.angle_alpha   90.00
_cell.angle_beta   90.00
_cell.angle_gamma   90.00
#
_symmetry.space_group_name_H-M   'P 1'
#
loop_
_entity.id
_entity.type
_entity.pdbx_description
1 polymer ?
#
loop_
_entity_poly.entity_id
_entity_poly.type
_entity_poly.pdbx_seq_one_letter_code
_entity_poly.pdbx_strand_id
1 'polypeptide(L)'
;MAVAPALAVSGAALGGAVVRAPRPTGGGGERRRPSPSLLSFGRAGPFAPGGGAAVGGSRRRGAVRAAAASGKVVVPEGENDGLTSSADSASAQFPSDELEVPDITEDQMESSETMIGALEADAEALNREVLRSALQDGPRTVPPPGDGQKIFQIDSMLNGYKYHLEYRYSLYRRIRSDIDEHEGGLEAFSRSYEKFGFNRSAEGVTYREWAPGAHSAALVGDFNNWDPNADRMSKNDFGVWEVFLPNNADGSSPIPHGSRVKVRMDTPSGIKDSIPAWIKYSVQAPGAIPYDGIYYDPPEEVKHVFKHPQPKRPKSLRIYETHVGMSSPEPKINTYANFRDDVLPRIKKLGYNAVQIMAIQEHSYYGSFGYHVTNFFAPSSRFGTPEDLKSLIDRAHELGLLVLMDVVHSHASSNTLDGLNGFDGTDTHYFHSGPRGHHWMWDSRLFNYGHWEVLRFLLSNARWWLEEYKFDGFRFDGVTSMMYTHHGLQVAFTGNFNEYFGFATDVDAVVYLMLMNDLVHGLYPEAVTIGEDVSGMPTFALPVQDGGVGFDYRLHMAVADKWIELMKQSDESWKMADIVHTLTNRRWLEKCVTYSESHDQALVGDKTIAFWLMDKDMYDFMALDRPSTPTIDRGIALHKMIRLITMGLGGEGYLNFMGNEFGHPEWIDFPRGPQRLPSGKFIPGNNNSYDKCRRRFDLGDADYLRYHGMQEFDRAMQHVEEKYGFMTDEHQYISRKHEEDKVIVFEKGDLVFVFNFHCNNSYFDYRVGCRRSGVYKVVLDSDAGLFGGFGRIHHTAEHFTDGSHDNRPHSFSVYTPSRTCVVYAPADTITPEESSEESK
;
A
#
# COMPACT_ATOMS: atom_id res chain seq x y z
N MET A 1 3.85 -24.13 5.00
CA MET A 1 3.84 -22.76 4.49
C MET A 1 2.59 -22.56 3.64
N ALA A 2 1.56 -21.95 4.22
CA ALA A 2 0.44 -21.42 3.45
C ALA A 2 0.88 -20.04 2.96
N VAL A 3 0.78 -19.75 1.67
CA VAL A 3 0.54 -18.37 1.24
C VAL A 3 -0.91 -18.11 1.62
N ALA A 4 -1.11 -17.66 2.85
CA ALA A 4 -2.04 -16.57 3.03
C ALA A 4 -1.19 -15.33 2.70
N PRO A 5 -1.62 -14.40 1.83
CA PRO A 5 -1.25 -13.00 2.05
C PRO A 5 -1.61 -12.63 3.50
N ALA A 6 -1.38 -11.40 3.93
CA ALA A 6 -2.13 -10.92 5.08
C ALA A 6 -3.63 -10.95 4.68
N LEU A 7 -4.28 -12.13 4.67
CA LEU A 7 -5.72 -12.26 4.67
C LEU A 7 -6.10 -11.46 5.91
N ALA A 8 -6.53 -10.22 5.67
CA ALA A 8 -7.19 -9.43 6.66
C ALA A 8 -8.17 -10.37 7.35
N VAL A 9 -8.18 -10.35 8.67
CA VAL A 9 -8.96 -11.27 9.48
C VAL A 9 -10.45 -10.99 9.28
N SER A 10 -10.98 -11.40 8.14
CA SER A 10 -12.40 -11.47 7.80
C SER A 10 -12.89 -12.84 8.27
N GLY A 11 -12.87 -13.00 9.60
CA GLY A 11 -13.38 -14.16 10.31
C GLY A 11 -14.89 -14.08 10.53
N ALA A 12 -15.70 -13.91 9.48
CA ALA A 12 -17.14 -14.08 9.59
C ALA A 12 -17.49 -15.57 9.53
N ALA A 13 -17.56 -16.22 10.69
CA ALA A 13 -18.12 -17.55 10.82
C ALA A 13 -19.57 -17.57 10.28
N LEU A 14 -19.78 -18.32 9.20
CA LEU A 14 -21.07 -18.62 8.59
C LEU A 14 -21.97 -19.36 9.59
N GLY A 15 -22.79 -18.60 10.33
CA GLY A 15 -23.89 -19.11 11.13
C GLY A 15 -25.12 -19.35 10.25
N GLY A 16 -25.43 -20.63 10.02
CA GLY A 16 -26.55 -21.06 9.20
C GLY A 16 -27.93 -20.64 9.72
N ALA A 17 -28.79 -20.30 8.75
CA ALA A 17 -30.25 -20.38 8.72
C ALA A 17 -31.00 -20.48 10.07
N VAL A 18 -31.58 -19.36 10.49
CA VAL A 18 -32.69 -19.35 11.46
C VAL A 18 -33.95 -19.88 10.77
N VAL A 19 -34.21 -21.18 10.91
CA VAL A 19 -35.54 -21.74 10.65
C VAL A 19 -36.43 -21.41 11.85
N ARG A 20 -37.39 -20.50 11.64
CA ARG A 20 -38.50 -20.28 12.56
C ARG A 20 -39.34 -21.56 12.68
N ALA A 21 -39.52 -22.05 13.90
CA ALA A 21 -40.62 -22.94 14.26
C ALA A 21 -41.22 -22.51 15.62
N PRO A 22 -42.53 -22.75 15.85
CA PRO A 22 -43.36 -21.91 16.70
C PRO A 22 -43.34 -22.30 18.18
N ARG A 23 -43.77 -21.34 19.02
CA ARG A 23 -44.03 -21.51 20.46
C ARG A 23 -44.85 -22.78 20.76
N PRO A 24 -44.61 -23.39 21.93
CA PRO A 24 -45.72 -23.46 22.88
C PRO A 24 -45.34 -23.11 24.33
N THR A 25 -46.40 -22.70 25.00
CA THR A 25 -46.59 -22.40 26.41
C THR A 25 -46.40 -23.60 27.34
N GLY A 26 -45.99 -23.33 28.59
CA GLY A 26 -46.54 -24.06 29.74
C GLY A 26 -45.55 -24.74 30.69
N GLY A 27 -45.32 -24.11 31.84
CA GLY A 27 -45.60 -24.75 33.14
C GLY A 27 -44.60 -25.76 33.72
N GLY A 28 -43.79 -25.28 34.68
CA GLY A 28 -43.75 -25.80 36.06
C GLY A 28 -43.02 -27.11 36.36
N GLY A 29 -42.21 -27.10 37.44
CA GLY A 29 -42.01 -28.28 38.28
C GLY A 29 -40.57 -28.73 38.57
N GLU A 30 -39.92 -28.00 39.48
CA GLU A 30 -39.12 -28.51 40.62
C GLU A 30 -38.82 -30.05 40.73
N ARG A 31 -37.53 -30.44 40.80
CA ARG A 31 -36.85 -31.11 41.96
C ARG A 31 -35.67 -32.04 41.62
N ARG A 32 -34.60 -31.81 42.41
CA ARG A 32 -33.65 -32.74 43.07
C ARG A 32 -32.56 -33.50 42.27
N ARG A 33 -31.32 -33.19 42.68
CA ARG A 33 -30.06 -33.99 42.59
C ARG A 33 -30.21 -35.37 43.27
N PRO A 34 -29.35 -36.40 43.00
CA PRO A 34 -27.97 -36.47 43.53
C PRO A 34 -26.89 -37.02 42.56
N SER A 35 -25.65 -36.77 42.96
CA SER A 35 -24.33 -37.21 42.45
C SER A 35 -23.94 -38.64 42.95
N PRO A 36 -22.66 -39.08 42.90
CA PRO A 36 -21.88 -39.64 41.77
C PRO A 36 -21.29 -41.05 42.08
N SER A 37 -20.62 -41.72 41.12
CA SER A 37 -19.66 -42.80 41.46
C SER A 37 -18.60 -43.07 40.39
N LEU A 38 -17.39 -43.35 40.88
CA LEU A 38 -16.15 -43.76 40.22
C LEU A 38 -16.22 -45.17 39.61
N LEU A 39 -15.32 -45.49 38.67
CA LEU A 39 -14.29 -46.56 38.82
C LEU A 39 -13.37 -46.68 37.58
N SER A 40 -12.12 -47.02 37.87
CA SER A 40 -10.94 -47.19 37.00
C SER A 40 -10.66 -48.66 36.64
N PHE A 41 -9.53 -48.88 35.92
CA PHE A 41 -8.82 -50.12 35.51
C PHE A 41 -9.13 -50.60 34.07
N GLY A 42 -8.16 -50.97 33.22
CA GLY A 42 -6.72 -51.15 33.42
C GLY A 42 -5.97 -51.40 32.09
N ARG A 43 -4.64 -51.35 32.19
CA ARG A 43 -3.60 -51.54 31.14
C ARG A 43 -3.52 -52.96 30.57
N ALA A 44 -3.08 -53.09 29.31
CA ALA A 44 -2.01 -54.00 28.89
C ALA A 44 -1.47 -53.60 27.48
N GLY A 45 -0.16 -53.37 27.33
CA GLY A 45 0.56 -53.47 26.05
C GLY A 45 1.31 -54.82 25.98
N PRO A 46 2.44 -54.97 25.27
CA PRO A 46 2.96 -54.29 24.05
C PRO A 46 3.26 -55.35 22.94
N PHE A 47 3.91 -54.99 21.82
CA PHE A 47 5.01 -55.74 21.16
C PHE A 47 5.28 -55.22 19.73
N ALA A 48 6.53 -54.80 19.49
CA ALA A 48 7.24 -54.88 18.20
C ALA A 48 8.29 -56.02 18.35
N PRO A 49 8.81 -56.66 17.28
CA PRO A 49 9.92 -56.06 16.51
C PRO A 49 9.98 -56.46 15.01
N GLY A 50 10.96 -55.92 14.29
CA GLY A 50 11.14 -56.04 12.83
C GLY A 50 11.98 -57.24 12.30
N GLY A 51 12.38 -57.09 11.03
CA GLY A 51 13.08 -58.07 10.17
C GLY A 51 12.25 -58.29 8.88
N GLY A 52 12.73 -58.26 7.64
CA GLY A 52 14.06 -58.48 7.08
C GLY A 52 13.94 -59.49 5.92
N ALA A 53 14.03 -58.99 4.68
CA ALA A 53 14.45 -59.67 3.44
C ALA A 53 13.51 -60.68 2.69
N ALA A 54 13.18 -60.30 1.43
CA ALA A 54 13.60 -60.95 0.18
C ALA A 54 12.55 -61.54 -0.80
N VAL A 55 12.85 -61.23 -2.09
CA VAL A 55 12.58 -61.95 -3.36
C VAL A 55 11.28 -61.69 -4.13
N GLY A 56 11.44 -61.12 -5.34
CA GLY A 56 10.90 -61.72 -6.57
C GLY A 56 10.11 -60.81 -7.50
N GLY A 57 10.70 -60.41 -8.63
CA GLY A 57 9.91 -59.83 -9.75
C GLY A 57 10.69 -59.03 -10.78
N SER A 58 11.56 -59.68 -11.57
CA SER A 58 12.21 -59.07 -12.73
C SER A 58 11.22 -58.85 -13.89
N ARG A 59 11.32 -57.74 -14.62
CA ARG A 59 11.20 -57.75 -16.10
C ARG A 59 11.80 -56.50 -16.76
N ARG A 60 12.88 -56.78 -17.50
CA ARG A 60 13.34 -56.23 -18.80
C ARG A 60 13.79 -54.77 -18.92
N ARG A 61 15.12 -54.67 -19.07
CA ARG A 61 15.90 -53.62 -19.73
C ARG A 61 15.48 -53.42 -21.19
N GLY A 62 15.34 -52.16 -21.60
CA GLY A 62 15.57 -51.68 -22.95
C GLY A 62 16.52 -50.48 -22.85
N ALA A 63 17.73 -50.62 -23.39
CA ALA A 63 18.73 -49.58 -23.45
C ALA A 63 18.61 -48.84 -24.78
N VAL A 64 18.54 -47.51 -24.75
CA VAL A 64 18.89 -46.66 -25.90
C VAL A 64 19.70 -45.48 -25.38
N ARG A 65 20.95 -45.40 -25.86
CA ARG A 65 21.85 -44.24 -25.79
C ARG A 65 21.47 -43.25 -26.89
N ALA A 66 21.44 -41.96 -26.59
CA ALA A 66 21.68 -40.86 -27.53
C ALA A 66 22.18 -39.67 -26.69
N ALA A 67 23.49 -39.43 -26.63
CA ALA A 67 24.24 -38.55 -27.54
C ALA A 67 23.78 -37.08 -27.43
N ALA A 68 24.44 -36.35 -26.55
CA ALA A 68 24.40 -34.89 -26.49
C ALA A 68 25.19 -34.33 -27.67
N ALA A 69 24.54 -33.53 -28.50
CA ALA A 69 25.18 -32.74 -29.54
C ALA A 69 25.17 -31.26 -29.12
N SER A 70 26.37 -30.70 -29.02
CA SER A 70 26.66 -29.28 -28.82
C SER A 70 26.27 -28.48 -30.06
N GLY A 71 25.32 -27.55 -29.94
CA GLY A 71 25.03 -26.52 -30.93
C GLY A 71 25.57 -25.17 -30.47
N LYS A 72 26.73 -24.76 -30.99
CA LYS A 72 27.22 -23.38 -30.94
C LYS A 72 26.38 -22.55 -31.90
N VAL A 73 25.79 -21.46 -31.43
CA VAL A 73 25.26 -20.40 -32.31
C VAL A 73 26.32 -19.30 -32.40
N VAL A 74 26.64 -19.00 -33.65
CA VAL A 74 27.71 -18.14 -34.14
C VAL A 74 27.21 -16.69 -34.18
N VAL A 75 28.02 -15.79 -33.63
CA VAL A 75 27.93 -14.33 -33.83
C VAL A 75 28.69 -14.01 -35.12
N PRO A 76 28.13 -13.28 -36.10
CA PRO A 76 28.92 -12.77 -37.20
C PRO A 76 29.52 -11.42 -36.81
N GLU A 77 30.85 -11.40 -36.64
CA GLU A 77 31.67 -10.23 -36.91
C GLU A 77 31.81 -10.09 -38.44
N GLY A 78 31.65 -8.87 -38.96
CA GLY A 78 32.10 -8.44 -40.29
C GLY A 78 32.75 -7.08 -40.08
N GLU A 79 34.08 -7.07 -39.96
CA GLU A 79 35.05 -6.77 -41.01
C GLU A 79 35.21 -5.27 -41.27
N ASN A 80 36.41 -4.83 -40.92
CA ASN A 80 36.96 -3.50 -40.99
C ASN A 80 37.98 -3.54 -42.14
N ASP A 81 37.70 -2.86 -43.25
CA ASP A 81 38.67 -2.60 -44.32
C ASP A 81 38.92 -1.09 -44.40
N GLY A 82 40.15 -0.70 -44.11
CA GLY A 82 40.62 0.68 -44.28
C GLY A 82 41.13 0.95 -45.69
N LEU A 83 41.19 2.23 -46.07
CA LEU A 83 42.41 2.91 -46.53
C LEU A 83 42.13 4.34 -47.06
N THR A 84 42.97 5.27 -46.56
CA THR A 84 43.58 6.44 -47.23
C THR A 84 42.82 7.76 -47.52
N SER A 85 43.24 8.79 -46.75
CA SER A 85 43.74 10.14 -47.13
C SER A 85 42.92 11.08 -48.03
N SER A 86 42.70 12.32 -47.57
CA SER A 86 43.48 13.53 -47.96
C SER A 86 42.76 14.82 -47.56
N ALA A 87 43.54 15.89 -47.43
CA ALA A 87 43.17 17.19 -46.89
C ALA A 87 42.64 18.18 -47.95
N ASP A 88 42.14 19.31 -47.42
CA ASP A 88 42.09 20.67 -47.99
C ASP A 88 40.90 21.17 -48.83
N SER A 89 40.24 22.16 -48.21
CA SER A 89 39.75 23.47 -48.69
C SER A 89 39.70 23.79 -50.20
N ALA A 90 38.54 24.28 -50.65
CA ALA A 90 38.28 25.69 -51.05
C ALA A 90 37.32 25.85 -52.27
N SER A 91 36.32 26.74 -52.11
CA SER A 91 35.68 27.65 -53.11
C SER A 91 35.00 27.08 -54.37
N ALA A 92 33.97 27.65 -54.99
CA ALA A 92 32.93 28.66 -54.72
C ALA A 92 31.98 28.72 -55.96
N GLN A 93 30.81 29.37 -55.81
CA GLN A 93 29.87 29.92 -56.83
C GLN A 93 28.91 28.93 -57.53
N PHE A 94 27.61 29.19 -57.75
CA PHE A 94 26.83 30.37 -58.19
C PHE A 94 25.33 30.21 -57.77
N PRO A 95 24.34 31.05 -58.21
CA PRO A 95 24.15 32.50 -58.15
C PRO A 95 22.79 32.89 -57.47
N SER A 96 22.52 34.20 -57.47
CA SER A 96 21.51 35.00 -56.75
C SER A 96 20.10 35.10 -57.38
N ASP A 97 19.20 35.69 -56.57
CA ASP A 97 17.86 36.28 -56.83
C ASP A 97 16.68 35.30 -56.74
N GLU A 98 15.59 35.50 -55.98
CA GLU A 98 14.98 36.62 -55.24
C GLU A 98 14.07 36.00 -54.15
N LEU A 99 13.93 36.59 -52.95
CA LEU A 99 12.71 36.52 -52.11
C LEU A 99 12.83 37.53 -50.95
N GLU A 100 11.78 38.33 -50.80
CA GLU A 100 11.66 39.52 -49.95
C GLU A 100 11.78 39.22 -48.43
N VAL A 101 12.38 40.16 -47.70
CA VAL A 101 12.40 40.21 -46.23
C VAL A 101 11.30 41.18 -45.78
N PRO A 102 10.38 40.82 -44.87
CA PRO A 102 9.50 41.80 -44.26
C PRO A 102 10.20 42.54 -43.11
N ASP A 103 9.99 43.85 -43.05
CA ASP A 103 10.43 44.73 -41.95
C ASP A 103 9.82 44.26 -40.61
N ILE A 104 10.69 44.08 -39.62
CA ILE A 104 10.29 43.85 -38.23
C ILE A 104 9.98 45.22 -37.61
N THR A 105 8.72 45.44 -37.23
CA THR A 105 8.26 46.69 -36.59
C THR A 105 8.61 46.71 -35.09
N GLU A 106 8.80 47.89 -34.51
CA GLU A 106 9.15 48.13 -33.08
C GLU A 106 8.26 47.36 -32.09
N ASP A 107 6.99 47.09 -32.41
CA ASP A 107 6.06 46.31 -31.58
C ASP A 107 6.47 44.82 -31.39
N GLN A 108 7.26 44.24 -32.30
CA GLN A 108 7.73 42.84 -32.17
C GLN A 108 8.94 42.71 -31.26
N MET A 109 9.73 43.77 -31.05
CA MET A 109 10.83 43.76 -30.08
C MET A 109 10.32 43.89 -28.64
N GLU A 110 9.31 44.74 -28.37
CA GLU A 110 8.73 44.90 -27.03
C GLU A 110 8.06 43.62 -26.50
N SER A 111 7.44 42.81 -27.37
CA SER A 111 6.82 41.53 -26.98
C SER A 111 7.83 40.44 -26.62
N SER A 112 9.03 40.48 -27.20
CA SER A 112 10.11 39.53 -26.90
C SER A 112 10.85 39.87 -25.60
N GLU A 113 11.03 41.16 -25.30
CA GLU A 113 11.64 41.62 -24.04
C GLU A 113 10.70 41.39 -22.84
N THR A 114 9.38 41.52 -23.03
CA THR A 114 8.40 41.18 -21.99
C THR A 114 8.32 39.68 -21.70
N MET A 115 8.50 38.82 -22.71
CA MET A 115 8.57 37.36 -22.50
C MET A 115 9.84 36.93 -21.75
N ILE A 116 10.99 37.53 -22.07
CA ILE A 116 12.25 37.24 -21.38
C ILE A 116 12.20 37.75 -19.93
N GLY A 117 11.64 38.94 -19.70
CA GLY A 117 11.44 39.47 -18.35
C GLY A 117 10.46 38.66 -17.49
N ALA A 118 9.44 38.04 -18.10
CA ALA A 118 8.53 37.14 -17.40
C ALA A 118 9.21 35.81 -17.02
N LEU A 119 10.03 35.25 -17.91
CA LEU A 119 10.80 34.03 -17.64
C LEU A 119 11.88 34.24 -16.57
N GLU A 120 12.54 35.40 -16.54
CA GLU A 120 13.50 35.76 -15.49
C GLU A 120 12.81 36.03 -14.14
N ALA A 121 11.61 36.63 -14.15
CA ALA A 121 10.82 36.84 -12.94
C ALA A 121 10.30 35.52 -12.34
N ASP A 122 9.88 34.57 -13.18
CA ASP A 122 9.47 33.23 -12.74
C ASP A 122 10.65 32.40 -12.21
N ALA A 123 11.82 32.52 -12.84
CA ALA A 123 13.05 31.90 -12.35
C ALA A 123 13.50 32.49 -11.00
N GLU A 124 13.41 33.81 -10.81
CA GLU A 124 13.69 34.46 -9.53
C GLU A 124 12.65 34.13 -8.44
N ALA A 125 11.37 34.00 -8.80
CA ALA A 125 10.30 33.61 -7.88
C ALA A 125 10.52 32.17 -7.39
N LEU A 126 10.83 31.25 -8.31
CA LEU A 126 11.18 29.86 -7.99
C LEU A 126 12.42 29.80 -7.08
N ASN A 127 13.45 30.60 -7.38
CA ASN A 127 14.68 30.61 -6.59
C ASN A 127 14.46 31.22 -5.19
N ARG A 128 13.56 32.21 -5.04
CA ARG A 128 13.15 32.76 -3.73
C ARG A 128 12.28 31.80 -2.93
N GLU A 129 11.49 30.97 -3.58
CA GLU A 129 10.65 29.96 -2.94
C GLU A 129 11.47 28.75 -2.48
N VAL A 130 12.46 28.33 -3.29
CA VAL A 130 13.50 27.38 -2.89
C VAL A 130 14.34 27.92 -1.72
N LEU A 131 14.76 29.19 -1.76
CA LEU A 131 15.45 29.81 -0.63
C LEU A 131 14.56 29.92 0.62
N ARG A 132 13.25 30.21 0.48
CA ARG A 132 12.31 30.25 1.61
C ARG A 132 12.08 28.87 2.23
N SER A 133 12.01 27.83 1.41
CA SER A 133 11.94 26.43 1.84
C SER A 133 13.20 26.06 2.63
N ALA A 134 14.39 26.39 2.12
CA ALA A 134 15.66 26.18 2.81
C ALA A 134 15.82 27.01 4.10
N LEU A 135 15.13 28.15 4.21
CA LEU A 135 15.14 29.04 5.38
C LEU A 135 14.05 28.72 6.41
N GLN A 136 13.12 27.80 6.13
CA GLN A 136 12.05 27.38 7.05
C GLN A 136 12.44 26.21 7.97
N ASP A 137 13.56 25.53 7.71
CA ASP A 137 14.07 24.45 8.56
C ASP A 137 14.81 25.01 9.80
N GLY A 138 14.05 25.60 10.72
CA GLY A 138 14.47 25.58 12.13
C GLY A 138 14.62 24.13 12.62
N PRO A 139 15.34 23.87 13.73
CA PRO A 139 15.43 22.52 14.27
C PRO A 139 14.02 21.97 14.53
N ARG A 140 13.67 20.90 13.80
CA ARG A 140 12.37 20.23 13.93
C ARG A 140 12.31 19.58 15.31
N THR A 141 11.33 19.94 16.12
CA THR A 141 11.18 19.40 17.48
C THR A 141 9.82 18.77 17.65
N VAL A 142 9.79 17.54 18.18
CA VAL A 142 8.53 16.89 18.56
C VAL A 142 7.93 17.62 19.78
N PRO A 143 6.65 18.03 19.74
CA PRO A 143 6.02 18.71 20.86
C PRO A 143 5.96 17.82 22.12
N PRO A 144 5.88 18.42 23.32
CA PRO A 144 5.69 17.65 24.54
C PRO A 144 4.33 16.94 24.54
N PRO A 145 4.20 15.79 25.25
CA PRO A 145 2.92 15.10 25.38
C PRO A 145 1.81 15.94 26.01
N GLY A 146 0.59 15.78 25.49
CA GLY A 146 -0.64 16.36 26.01
C GLY A 146 -1.17 15.68 27.29
N ASP A 147 -2.46 15.88 27.55
CA ASP A 147 -3.14 15.31 28.74
C ASP A 147 -3.84 13.97 28.46
N GLY A 148 -4.07 13.63 27.20
CA GLY A 148 -4.72 12.40 26.77
C GLY A 148 -6.20 12.28 27.15
N GLN A 149 -6.88 13.40 27.49
CA GLN A 149 -8.24 13.37 28.04
C GLN A 149 -9.34 13.66 27.02
N LYS A 150 -9.02 14.27 25.88
CA LYS A 150 -10.03 14.76 24.93
C LYS A 150 -10.81 13.64 24.26
N ILE A 151 -10.25 12.43 24.12
CA ILE A 151 -10.98 11.24 23.64
C ILE A 151 -12.26 10.95 24.45
N PHE A 152 -12.29 11.20 25.77
CA PHE A 152 -13.47 10.96 26.61
C PHE A 152 -14.58 11.98 26.38
N GLN A 153 -14.26 13.14 25.83
CA GLN A 153 -15.22 14.17 25.43
C GLN A 153 -15.82 13.85 24.06
N ILE A 154 -15.01 13.28 23.17
CA ILE A 154 -15.44 12.84 21.82
C ILE A 154 -16.38 11.64 21.93
N ASP A 155 -16.05 10.63 22.75
CA ASP A 155 -16.89 9.46 22.97
C ASP A 155 -17.01 9.13 24.46
N SER A 156 -18.17 9.46 25.04
CA SER A 156 -18.43 9.24 26.47
C SER A 156 -18.48 7.76 26.87
N MET A 157 -18.66 6.82 25.93
CA MET A 157 -18.67 5.38 26.21
C MET A 157 -17.29 4.88 26.67
N LEU A 158 -16.22 5.60 26.28
CA LEU A 158 -14.85 5.30 26.69
C LEU A 158 -14.62 5.44 28.20
N ASN A 159 -15.49 6.18 28.92
CA ASN A 159 -15.39 6.32 30.38
C ASN A 159 -15.49 4.97 31.12
N GLY A 160 -16.18 3.99 30.54
CA GLY A 160 -16.23 2.62 31.10
C GLY A 160 -14.89 1.89 31.08
N TYR A 161 -13.94 2.35 30.27
CA TYR A 161 -12.62 1.75 30.04
C TYR A 161 -11.47 2.69 30.43
N LYS A 162 -11.79 3.72 31.22
CA LYS A 162 -10.87 4.79 31.60
C LYS A 162 -9.54 4.28 32.15
N TYR A 163 -9.57 3.29 33.06
CA TYR A 163 -8.35 2.72 33.63
C TYR A 163 -7.39 2.13 32.59
N HIS A 164 -7.92 1.43 31.58
CA HIS A 164 -7.10 0.85 30.51
C HIS A 164 -6.47 1.94 29.64
N LEU A 165 -7.27 2.94 29.25
CA LEU A 165 -6.84 4.04 28.39
C LEU A 165 -5.84 4.98 29.10
N GLU A 166 -6.07 5.29 30.38
CA GLU A 166 -5.15 6.05 31.21
C GLU A 166 -3.85 5.30 31.47
N TYR A 167 -3.91 3.98 31.71
CA TYR A 167 -2.70 3.15 31.85
C TYR A 167 -1.87 3.20 30.56
N ARG A 168 -2.49 2.96 29.40
CA ARG A 168 -1.84 3.08 28.09
C ARG A 168 -1.18 4.44 27.90
N TYR A 169 -1.91 5.53 28.17
CA TYR A 169 -1.38 6.88 28.00
C TYR A 169 -0.24 7.19 28.98
N SER A 170 -0.35 6.72 30.22
CA SER A 170 0.71 6.87 31.23
C SER A 170 2.00 6.15 30.83
N LEU A 171 1.88 4.97 30.19
CA LEU A 171 3.02 4.21 29.69
C LEU A 171 3.70 4.92 28.52
N TYR A 172 2.92 5.43 27.56
CA TYR A 172 3.44 6.28 26.48
C TYR A 172 4.20 7.49 27.05
N ARG A 173 3.61 8.24 27.99
CA ARG A 173 4.27 9.42 28.58
C ARG A 173 5.56 9.07 29.31
N ARG A 174 5.58 7.96 30.04
CA ARG A 174 6.77 7.48 30.73
C ARG A 174 7.89 7.18 29.73
N ILE A 175 7.63 6.32 28.73
CA ILE A 175 8.64 5.96 27.73
C ILE A 175 9.11 7.19 26.94
N ARG A 176 8.18 8.08 26.57
CA ARG A 176 8.49 9.34 25.90
C ARG A 176 9.44 10.21 26.73
N SER A 177 9.18 10.32 28.04
CA SER A 177 10.02 11.05 29.00
C SER A 177 11.39 10.40 29.17
N ASP A 178 11.46 9.07 29.25
CA ASP A 178 12.73 8.33 29.34
C ASP A 178 13.59 8.58 28.08
N ILE A 179 12.96 8.65 26.89
CA ILE A 179 13.65 8.98 25.63
C ILE A 179 14.14 10.44 25.65
N ASP A 180 13.34 11.38 26.15
CA ASP A 180 13.78 12.77 26.31
C ASP A 180 15.00 12.90 27.23
N GLU A 181 14.97 12.20 28.36
CA GLU A 181 16.03 12.28 29.37
C GLU A 181 17.34 11.60 28.93
N HIS A 182 17.24 10.43 28.30
CA HIS A 182 18.41 9.56 28.07
C HIS A 182 18.94 9.57 26.64
N GLU A 183 18.16 10.00 25.66
CA GLU A 183 18.52 9.92 24.23
C GLU A 183 18.49 11.28 23.52
N GLY A 184 18.13 12.35 24.23
CA GLY A 184 17.99 13.68 23.64
C GLY A 184 16.66 13.90 22.91
N GLY A 185 15.65 13.10 23.23
CA GLY A 185 14.31 13.17 22.65
C GLY A 185 14.11 12.33 21.40
N LEU A 186 12.85 12.26 20.95
CA LEU A 186 12.45 11.42 19.81
C LEU A 186 13.21 11.76 18.52
N GLU A 187 13.56 13.03 18.31
CA GLU A 187 14.34 13.48 17.15
C GLU A 187 15.69 12.76 17.10
N ALA A 188 16.51 12.91 18.15
CA ALA A 188 17.83 12.32 18.22
C ALA A 188 17.79 10.77 18.33
N PHE A 189 16.80 10.22 19.03
CA PHE A 189 16.61 8.77 19.15
C PHE A 189 16.35 8.11 17.80
N SER A 190 15.54 8.76 16.95
CA SER A 190 15.17 8.27 15.62
C SER A 190 16.28 8.38 14.56
N ARG A 191 17.39 9.06 14.86
CA ARG A 191 18.55 9.17 13.96
C ARG A 191 19.61 8.11 14.26
N SER A 192 19.23 7.03 14.94
CA SER A 192 20.19 5.99 15.32
C SER A 192 20.79 5.25 14.13
N TYR A 193 20.24 5.33 12.92
CA TYR A 193 20.89 4.86 11.69
C TYR A 193 22.20 5.62 11.33
N GLU A 194 22.44 6.80 11.95
CA GLU A 194 23.71 7.54 11.85
C GLU A 194 24.78 7.02 12.84
N LYS A 195 24.37 6.09 13.72
CA LYS A 195 25.24 5.47 14.73
C LYS A 195 25.39 3.97 14.48
N PHE A 196 24.29 3.28 14.22
CA PHE A 196 24.19 1.85 13.92
C PHE A 196 24.37 1.57 12.43
N GLY A 197 24.75 0.34 12.09
CA GLY A 197 25.13 -0.02 10.73
C GLY A 197 26.45 0.64 10.33
N PHE A 198 26.65 0.84 9.03
CA PHE A 198 27.86 1.44 8.49
C PHE A 198 27.74 2.96 8.40
N ASN A 199 28.69 3.66 9.00
CA ASN A 199 28.77 5.12 8.99
C ASN A 199 30.15 5.56 8.53
N ARG A 200 30.19 6.35 7.45
CA ARG A 200 31.40 6.88 6.82
C ARG A 200 31.79 8.21 7.48
N SER A 201 33.06 8.36 7.87
CA SER A 201 33.65 9.64 8.29
C SER A 201 34.82 10.03 7.39
N ALA A 202 35.44 11.19 7.65
CA ALA A 202 36.63 11.61 6.92
C ALA A 202 37.85 10.69 7.19
N GLU A 203 37.87 10.01 8.34
CA GLU A 203 38.99 9.18 8.81
C GLU A 203 38.81 7.69 8.50
N GLY A 204 37.58 7.22 8.24
CA GLY A 204 37.32 5.79 8.13
C GLY A 204 35.84 5.40 8.06
N VAL A 205 35.55 4.15 8.41
CA VAL A 205 34.19 3.61 8.51
C VAL A 205 34.00 3.03 9.91
N THR A 206 32.98 3.47 10.62
CA THR A 206 32.51 2.83 11.85
C THR A 206 31.36 1.89 11.51
N TYR A 207 31.44 0.67 12.01
CA TYR A 207 30.33 -0.28 11.99
C TYR A 207 29.88 -0.60 13.42
N ARG A 208 28.58 -0.45 13.69
CA ARG A 208 27.97 -0.83 14.97
C ARG A 208 26.78 -1.76 14.78
N GLU A 209 26.64 -2.73 15.68
CA GLU A 209 25.54 -3.69 15.66
C GLU A 209 25.09 -4.09 17.06
N TRP A 210 23.79 -4.18 17.29
CA TRP A 210 23.25 -4.70 18.54
C TRP A 210 23.15 -6.22 18.45
N ALA A 211 23.89 -6.94 19.30
CA ALA A 211 23.88 -8.41 19.35
C ALA A 211 24.27 -8.88 20.76
N PRO A 212 23.39 -8.70 21.76
CA PRO A 212 23.71 -8.96 23.16
C PRO A 212 23.95 -10.45 23.43
N GLY A 213 23.32 -11.36 22.69
CA GLY A 213 23.53 -12.80 22.81
C GLY A 213 24.89 -13.29 22.29
N ALA A 214 25.56 -12.54 21.41
CA ALA A 214 26.84 -12.96 20.84
C ALA A 214 27.97 -12.95 21.89
N HIS A 215 28.86 -13.95 21.81
CA HIS A 215 30.08 -14.08 22.61
C HIS A 215 31.26 -13.35 21.98
N SER A 216 31.36 -13.37 20.64
CA SER A 216 32.31 -12.57 19.86
C SER A 216 31.70 -12.17 18.53
N ALA A 217 32.14 -11.05 17.97
CA ALA A 217 31.74 -10.58 16.64
C ALA A 217 32.94 -10.05 15.85
N ALA A 218 32.91 -10.25 14.53
CA ALA A 218 33.87 -9.70 13.58
C ALA A 218 33.13 -9.25 12.31
N LEU A 219 33.58 -8.13 11.73
CA LEU A 219 33.11 -7.68 10.43
C LEU A 219 33.86 -8.45 9.34
N VAL A 220 33.14 -9.06 8.41
CA VAL A 220 33.74 -9.84 7.32
C VAL A 220 33.16 -9.40 5.98
N GLY A 221 33.96 -9.47 4.92
CA GLY A 221 33.50 -9.15 3.58
C GLY A 221 34.60 -9.25 2.54
N ASP A 222 34.29 -8.79 1.33
CA ASP A 222 35.25 -8.80 0.23
C ASP A 222 36.51 -7.98 0.56
N PHE A 223 36.36 -6.90 1.33
CA PHE A 223 37.45 -5.99 1.72
C PHE A 223 38.54 -6.64 2.59
N ASN A 224 38.21 -7.72 3.33
CA ASN A 224 39.14 -8.42 4.21
C ASN A 224 39.26 -9.92 3.90
N ASN A 225 38.91 -10.32 2.67
CA ASN A 225 38.92 -11.72 2.22
C ASN A 225 38.10 -12.66 3.12
N TRP A 226 37.04 -12.16 3.75
CA TRP A 226 36.17 -12.91 4.66
C TRP A 226 36.90 -13.52 5.88
N ASP A 227 38.02 -12.93 6.31
CA ASP A 227 38.80 -13.41 7.46
C ASP A 227 38.15 -12.97 8.80
N PRO A 228 37.67 -13.92 9.64
CA PRO A 228 37.08 -13.61 10.93
C PRO A 228 38.03 -12.99 11.96
N ASN A 229 39.33 -13.01 11.70
CA ASN A 229 40.34 -12.54 12.65
C ASN A 229 40.88 -11.15 12.31
N ALA A 230 40.58 -10.64 11.11
CA ALA A 230 41.08 -9.35 10.65
C ALA A 230 40.43 -8.17 11.42
N ASP A 231 39.10 -8.13 11.46
CA ASP A 231 38.35 -6.97 11.94
C ASP A 231 37.40 -7.36 13.09
N ARG A 232 37.98 -7.71 14.24
CA ARG A 232 37.24 -8.07 15.46
C ARG A 232 36.58 -6.84 16.09
N MET A 233 35.34 -7.02 16.54
CA MET A 233 34.55 -5.97 17.16
C MET A 233 34.71 -5.98 18.69
N SER A 234 34.47 -4.83 19.32
CA SER A 234 34.44 -4.66 20.78
C SER A 234 33.00 -4.48 21.26
N LYS A 235 32.63 -5.14 22.37
CA LYS A 235 31.27 -5.10 22.94
C LYS A 235 31.21 -4.11 24.10
N ASN A 236 30.19 -3.26 24.14
CA ASN A 236 29.90 -2.40 25.29
C ASN A 236 28.95 -3.08 26.30
N ASP A 237 28.66 -2.38 27.39
CA ASP A 237 27.83 -2.91 28.49
C ASP A 237 26.36 -3.18 28.10
N PHE A 238 25.88 -2.59 27.02
CA PHE A 238 24.52 -2.78 26.48
C PHE A 238 24.44 -3.86 25.40
N GLY A 239 25.56 -4.52 25.10
CA GLY A 239 25.64 -5.55 24.07
C GLY A 239 25.69 -5.03 22.63
N VAL A 240 26.06 -3.77 22.46
CA VAL A 240 26.39 -3.20 21.14
C VAL A 240 27.85 -3.49 20.82
N TRP A 241 28.09 -4.04 19.64
CA TRP A 241 29.41 -4.31 19.09
C TRP A 241 29.84 -3.17 18.18
N GLU A 242 31.11 -2.77 18.22
CA GLU A 242 31.69 -1.72 17.38
C GLU A 242 33.05 -2.13 16.81
N VAL A 243 33.31 -1.74 15.56
CA VAL A 243 34.65 -1.68 14.96
C VAL A 243 34.81 -0.39 14.17
N PHE A 244 36.01 0.21 14.21
CA PHE A 244 36.41 1.32 13.36
C PHE A 244 37.51 0.86 12.41
N LEU A 245 37.28 1.05 11.11
CA LEU A 245 38.23 0.78 10.05
C LEU A 245 38.79 2.11 9.55
N PRO A 246 40.10 2.40 9.71
CA PRO A 246 40.69 3.62 9.18
C PRO A 246 40.75 3.57 7.64
N ASN A 247 40.80 4.73 7.01
CA ASN A 247 41.06 4.82 5.56
C ASN A 247 42.33 4.09 5.16
N ASN A 248 42.35 3.64 3.90
CA ASN A 248 43.57 3.14 3.28
C ASN A 248 44.63 4.24 3.23
N ALA A 249 45.89 3.85 3.01
CA ALA A 249 47.02 4.79 3.00
C ALA A 249 46.90 5.88 1.91
N ASP A 250 46.13 5.65 0.86
CA ASP A 250 45.80 6.59 -0.21
C ASP A 250 44.59 7.49 0.11
N GLY A 251 43.98 7.34 1.30
CA GLY A 251 42.79 8.06 1.74
C GLY A 251 41.47 7.44 1.30
N SER A 252 41.48 6.35 0.53
CA SER A 252 40.24 5.71 0.08
C SER A 252 39.50 5.02 1.23
N SER A 253 38.21 4.74 1.03
CA SER A 253 37.43 3.95 1.98
C SER A 253 38.06 2.57 2.19
N PRO A 254 38.12 2.06 3.45
CA PRO A 254 38.59 0.70 3.73
C PRO A 254 37.63 -0.37 3.21
N ILE A 255 36.35 -0.03 3.03
CA ILE A 255 35.36 -0.89 2.39
C ILE A 255 34.95 -0.23 1.07
N PRO A 256 35.31 -0.80 -0.09
CA PRO A 256 34.87 -0.26 -1.37
C PRO A 256 33.34 -0.33 -1.52
N HIS A 257 32.74 0.71 -2.11
CA HIS A 257 31.32 0.70 -2.49
C HIS A 257 30.98 -0.56 -3.31
N GLY A 258 29.84 -1.19 -3.02
CA GLY A 258 29.38 -2.39 -3.71
C GLY A 258 30.01 -3.70 -3.17
N SER A 259 30.92 -3.63 -2.21
CA SER A 259 31.50 -4.81 -1.56
C SER A 259 30.46 -5.58 -0.77
N ARG A 260 30.55 -6.91 -0.80
CA ARG A 260 29.73 -7.76 0.07
C ARG A 260 30.26 -7.73 1.50
N VAL A 261 29.34 -7.70 2.45
CA VAL A 261 29.63 -7.60 3.88
C VAL A 261 28.66 -8.46 4.71
N LYS A 262 29.18 -9.06 5.78
CA LYS A 262 28.42 -9.74 6.83
C LYS A 262 29.06 -9.48 8.19
N VAL A 263 28.29 -9.69 9.26
CA VAL A 263 28.84 -9.81 10.60
C VAL A 263 28.92 -11.28 10.97
N ARG A 264 30.13 -11.75 11.27
CA ARG A 264 30.37 -13.11 11.77
C ARG A 264 30.34 -13.09 13.29
N MET A 265 29.49 -13.92 13.88
CA MET A 265 29.29 -13.99 15.33
C MET A 265 29.47 -15.42 15.82
N ASP A 266 30.14 -15.55 16.96
CA ASP A 266 30.04 -16.75 17.80
C ASP A 266 28.86 -16.56 18.75
N THR A 267 27.83 -17.39 18.61
CA THR A 267 26.56 -17.26 19.31
C THR A 267 26.24 -18.50 20.14
N PRO A 268 25.28 -18.46 21.06
CA PRO A 268 24.81 -19.64 21.80
C PRO A 268 24.29 -20.76 20.89
N SER A 269 23.89 -20.43 19.65
CA SER A 269 23.42 -21.38 18.64
C SER A 269 24.52 -21.88 17.69
N GLY A 270 25.76 -21.40 17.85
CA GLY A 270 26.90 -21.68 16.98
C GLY A 270 27.41 -20.46 16.22
N ILE A 271 28.39 -20.67 15.34
CA ILE A 271 28.96 -19.61 14.49
C ILE A 271 27.97 -19.27 13.37
N LYS A 272 27.72 -17.98 13.17
CA LYS A 272 26.80 -17.48 12.16
C LYS A 272 27.36 -16.27 11.42
N ASP A 273 27.13 -16.21 10.12
CA ASP A 273 27.31 -15.00 9.31
C ASP A 273 25.94 -14.41 9.01
N SER A 274 25.69 -13.20 9.51
CA SER A 274 24.42 -12.50 9.33
C SER A 274 24.60 -11.26 8.46
N ILE A 275 23.61 -10.94 7.64
CA ILE A 275 23.50 -9.62 7.01
C ILE A 275 23.25 -8.60 8.14
N PRO A 276 23.99 -7.48 8.20
CA PRO A 276 23.78 -6.45 9.23
C PRO A 276 22.33 -5.98 9.32
N ALA A 277 21.79 -5.82 10.52
CA ALA A 277 20.38 -5.48 10.73
C ALA A 277 20.01 -4.10 10.14
N TRP A 278 21.01 -3.21 10.07
CA TRP A 278 20.93 -1.85 9.57
C TRP A 278 21.52 -1.69 8.15
N ILE A 279 21.62 -2.78 7.39
CA ILE A 279 22.16 -2.72 6.03
C ILE A 279 21.26 -1.83 5.14
N LYS A 280 21.88 -0.98 4.32
CA LYS A 280 21.19 -0.04 3.42
C LYS A 280 20.85 -0.66 2.06
N TYR A 281 21.49 -1.78 1.71
CA TYR A 281 21.25 -2.48 0.45
C TYR A 281 21.68 -3.95 0.57
N SER A 282 20.93 -4.86 -0.04
CA SER A 282 21.27 -6.28 -0.07
C SER A 282 20.85 -6.89 -1.40
N VAL A 283 21.64 -7.79 -1.95
CA VAL A 283 21.41 -8.35 -3.28
C VAL A 283 21.49 -9.86 -3.24
N GLN A 284 20.68 -10.52 -4.06
CA GLN A 284 20.82 -11.93 -4.37
C GLN A 284 21.45 -12.11 -5.75
N ALA A 285 22.66 -12.68 -5.79
CA ALA A 285 23.28 -13.03 -7.06
C ALA A 285 22.43 -14.10 -7.80
N PRO A 286 22.34 -14.06 -9.14
CA PRO A 286 21.58 -15.04 -9.90
C PRO A 286 21.98 -16.49 -9.56
N GLY A 287 21.01 -17.29 -9.11
CA GLY A 287 21.23 -18.69 -8.73
C GLY A 287 21.91 -18.91 -7.37
N ALA A 288 22.23 -17.85 -6.63
CA ALA A 288 22.77 -17.94 -5.28
C ALA A 288 21.67 -17.91 -4.20
N ILE A 289 21.86 -18.70 -3.17
CA ILE A 289 21.22 -18.58 -1.86
C ILE A 289 22.39 -18.68 -0.88
N PRO A 290 22.55 -17.79 0.13
CA PRO A 290 21.67 -16.68 0.58
C PRO A 290 21.83 -15.35 -0.16
N TYR A 291 21.11 -14.31 0.28
CA TYR A 291 21.39 -12.89 -0.02
C TYR A 291 22.74 -12.48 0.61
N ASP A 292 23.33 -11.42 0.07
CA ASP A 292 24.48 -10.74 0.66
C ASP A 292 24.14 -9.28 0.98
N GLY A 293 24.59 -8.81 2.15
CA GLY A 293 24.59 -7.38 2.47
C GLY A 293 25.62 -6.67 1.61
N ILE A 294 25.26 -5.50 1.09
CA ILE A 294 26.14 -4.69 0.24
C ILE A 294 26.46 -3.40 0.98
N TYR A 295 27.76 -3.10 1.12
CA TYR A 295 28.18 -1.80 1.62
C TYR A 295 27.85 -0.73 0.57
N TYR A 296 26.83 0.07 0.88
CA TYR A 296 26.26 1.04 -0.04
C TYR A 296 26.65 2.47 0.34
N ASP A 297 27.77 2.92 -0.20
CA ASP A 297 28.24 4.31 -0.14
C ASP A 297 28.65 4.78 -1.55
N PRO A 298 27.68 5.04 -2.44
CA PRO A 298 27.99 5.39 -3.84
C PRO A 298 28.84 6.66 -3.89
N PRO A 299 29.67 6.84 -4.92
CA PRO A 299 30.45 8.06 -5.08
C PRO A 299 29.52 9.26 -5.36
N GLU A 300 29.97 10.48 -5.04
CA GLU A 300 29.13 11.70 -5.09
C GLU A 300 28.50 11.95 -6.47
N GLU A 301 29.15 11.51 -7.55
CA GLU A 301 28.65 11.68 -8.92
C GLU A 301 27.42 10.80 -9.23
N VAL A 302 27.19 9.75 -8.45
CA VAL A 302 26.09 8.79 -8.62
C VAL A 302 24.95 9.05 -7.62
N LYS A 303 25.23 9.74 -6.51
CA LYS A 303 24.22 10.08 -5.50
C LYS A 303 23.12 10.93 -6.12
N HIS A 304 21.88 10.49 -5.96
CA HIS A 304 20.71 11.26 -6.36
C HIS A 304 20.54 12.46 -5.44
N VAL A 305 20.37 13.63 -6.03
CA VAL A 305 20.04 14.87 -5.33
C VAL A 305 18.58 15.19 -5.66
N PHE A 306 17.72 15.22 -4.64
CA PHE A 306 16.33 15.63 -4.79
C PHE A 306 16.25 17.06 -5.31
N LYS A 307 15.48 17.26 -6.38
CA LYS A 307 15.31 18.56 -7.05
C LYS A 307 13.96 19.20 -6.76
N HIS A 308 12.96 18.40 -6.42
CA HIS A 308 11.59 18.86 -6.24
C HIS A 308 11.19 18.79 -4.75
N PRO A 309 10.45 19.80 -4.25
CA PRO A 309 9.95 19.77 -2.89
C PRO A 309 8.81 18.76 -2.75
N GLN A 310 8.64 18.22 -1.54
CA GLN A 310 7.48 17.41 -1.20
C GLN A 310 6.18 18.21 -1.42
N PRO A 311 5.17 17.65 -2.09
CA PRO A 311 3.89 18.33 -2.27
C PRO A 311 3.18 18.55 -0.92
N LYS A 312 2.34 19.59 -0.85
CA LYS A 312 1.50 19.83 0.33
C LYS A 312 0.43 18.76 0.47
N ARG A 313 0.06 18.44 1.71
CA ARG A 313 -1.00 17.48 1.98
C ARG A 313 -2.33 17.95 1.38
N PRO A 314 -2.97 17.17 0.47
CA PRO A 314 -4.26 17.54 -0.07
C PRO A 314 -5.36 17.38 0.99
N LYS A 315 -6.49 18.07 0.79
CA LYS A 315 -7.65 17.94 1.69
C LYS A 315 -8.18 16.51 1.73
N SER A 316 -8.35 15.90 0.55
CA SER A 316 -8.76 14.51 0.36
C SER A 316 -7.68 13.72 -0.37
N LEU A 317 -7.48 12.46 0.04
CA LEU A 317 -6.50 11.57 -0.58
C LEU A 317 -7.17 10.71 -1.65
N ARG A 318 -6.63 10.75 -2.87
CA ARG A 318 -6.97 9.87 -3.99
C ARG A 318 -5.72 9.05 -4.29
N ILE A 319 -5.67 7.87 -3.69
CA ILE A 319 -4.50 7.02 -3.58
C ILE A 319 -4.52 5.96 -4.69
N TYR A 320 -3.41 5.86 -5.42
CA TYR A 320 -3.17 4.80 -6.37
C TYR A 320 -2.18 3.79 -5.75
N GLU A 321 -2.68 2.62 -5.35
CA GLU A 321 -1.91 1.55 -4.72
C GLU A 321 -1.17 0.71 -5.77
N THR A 322 0.13 0.50 -5.56
CA THR A 322 1.03 -0.03 -6.57
C THR A 322 2.05 -1.01 -6.02
N HIS A 323 2.54 -1.88 -6.90
CA HIS A 323 3.71 -2.71 -6.65
C HIS A 323 4.65 -2.61 -7.84
N VAL A 324 5.87 -2.06 -7.63
CA VAL A 324 6.83 -1.76 -8.70
C VAL A 324 7.12 -2.99 -9.56
N GLY A 325 7.49 -4.12 -8.96
CA GLY A 325 7.92 -5.30 -9.71
C GLY A 325 6.90 -5.90 -10.68
N MET A 326 5.59 -5.67 -10.51
CA MET A 326 4.56 -6.24 -11.41
C MET A 326 3.85 -5.17 -12.25
N SER A 327 4.40 -3.96 -12.31
CA SER A 327 3.87 -2.82 -13.06
C SER A 327 4.23 -2.82 -14.57
N SER A 328 4.86 -3.88 -15.06
CA SER A 328 5.19 -4.04 -16.49
C SER A 328 4.07 -4.79 -17.23
N PRO A 329 3.80 -4.52 -18.52
CA PRO A 329 2.95 -5.35 -19.36
C PRO A 329 3.61 -6.67 -19.76
N GLU A 330 4.94 -6.73 -19.75
CA GLU A 330 5.70 -7.96 -19.95
C GLU A 330 5.78 -8.79 -18.66
N PRO A 331 5.83 -10.13 -18.74
CA PRO A 331 5.93 -11.03 -17.59
C PRO A 331 7.37 -11.05 -17.03
N LYS A 332 7.78 -9.93 -16.44
CA LYS A 332 9.11 -9.71 -15.83
C LYS A 332 8.98 -8.85 -14.58
N ILE A 333 10.01 -8.85 -13.75
CA ILE A 333 10.14 -7.88 -12.66
C ILE A 333 10.46 -6.52 -13.28
N ASN A 334 9.59 -5.53 -13.06
CA ASN A 334 9.82 -4.15 -13.51
C ASN A 334 10.77 -3.40 -12.57
N THR A 335 11.32 -2.29 -13.05
CA THR A 335 12.30 -1.47 -12.32
C THR A 335 11.71 -0.17 -11.77
N TYR A 336 12.40 0.44 -10.81
CA TYR A 336 12.08 1.78 -10.31
C TYR A 336 12.12 2.82 -11.45
N ALA A 337 13.12 2.75 -12.33
CA ALA A 337 13.25 3.66 -13.48
C ALA A 337 12.07 3.54 -14.46
N ASN A 338 11.64 2.32 -14.81
CA ASN A 338 10.48 2.15 -15.70
C ASN A 338 9.18 2.60 -15.02
N PHE A 339 9.02 2.33 -13.72
CA PHE A 339 7.87 2.81 -12.98
C PHE A 339 7.81 4.35 -12.95
N ARG A 340 8.96 4.99 -12.72
CA ARG A 340 9.14 6.44 -12.74
C ARG A 340 8.69 7.04 -14.07
N ASP A 341 9.13 6.46 -15.18
CA ASP A 341 8.96 7.05 -16.51
C ASP A 341 7.62 6.69 -17.16
N ASP A 342 7.10 5.49 -16.94
CA ASP A 342 5.92 4.98 -17.64
C ASP A 342 4.65 5.02 -16.76
N VAL A 343 4.77 4.76 -15.46
CA VAL A 343 3.61 4.53 -14.57
C VAL A 343 3.19 5.80 -13.84
N LEU A 344 4.13 6.58 -13.31
CA LEU A 344 3.80 7.84 -12.61
C LEU A 344 3.02 8.83 -13.50
N PRO A 345 3.39 9.07 -14.79
CA PRO A 345 2.62 9.97 -15.65
C PRO A 345 1.19 9.48 -15.89
N ARG A 346 0.99 8.15 -15.99
CA ARG A 346 -0.34 7.54 -16.07
C ARG A 346 -1.16 7.83 -14.81
N ILE A 347 -0.58 7.64 -13.63
CA ILE A 347 -1.27 7.90 -12.36
C ILE A 347 -1.70 9.36 -12.27
N LYS A 348 -0.81 10.29 -12.62
CA LYS A 348 -1.11 11.72 -12.66
C LYS A 348 -2.24 12.04 -13.65
N LYS A 349 -2.18 11.47 -14.86
CA LYS A 349 -3.21 11.66 -15.91
C LYS A 349 -4.59 11.17 -15.45
N LEU A 350 -4.65 10.13 -14.64
CA LEU A 350 -5.91 9.61 -14.08
C LEU A 350 -6.51 10.50 -12.98
N GLY A 351 -5.79 11.50 -12.47
CA GLY A 351 -6.31 12.45 -11.46
C GLY A 351 -6.06 12.07 -10.00
N TYR A 352 -5.32 10.99 -9.75
CA TYR A 352 -4.84 10.64 -8.41
C TYR A 352 -3.81 11.67 -7.92
N ASN A 353 -3.75 11.87 -6.60
CA ASN A 353 -2.84 12.84 -5.96
C ASN A 353 -1.84 12.17 -4.99
N ALA A 354 -1.97 10.87 -4.77
CA ALA A 354 -1.06 10.09 -3.94
C ALA A 354 -0.82 8.70 -4.55
N VAL A 355 0.38 8.17 -4.34
CA VAL A 355 0.80 6.81 -4.73
C VAL A 355 1.15 6.05 -3.48
N GLN A 356 0.50 4.91 -3.22
CA GLN A 356 0.91 3.97 -2.19
C GLN A 356 1.83 2.93 -2.85
N ILE A 357 3.10 2.86 -2.45
CA ILE A 357 4.06 1.90 -3.00
C ILE A 357 4.30 0.77 -2.00
N MET A 358 3.85 -0.42 -2.39
CA MET A 358 4.02 -1.65 -1.64
C MET A 358 5.40 -2.26 -1.88
N ALA A 359 5.81 -3.17 -1.00
CA ALA A 359 6.98 -4.04 -1.16
C ALA A 359 8.34 -3.32 -1.34
N ILE A 360 8.50 -2.13 -0.73
CA ILE A 360 9.77 -1.39 -0.76
C ILE A 360 10.80 -2.01 0.19
N GLN A 361 10.44 -2.31 1.44
CA GLN A 361 11.38 -2.95 2.37
C GLN A 361 11.81 -4.31 1.80
N GLU A 362 13.10 -4.60 1.87
CA GLU A 362 13.64 -5.81 1.25
C GLU A 362 13.02 -7.07 1.87
N HIS A 363 12.64 -7.99 1.00
CA HIS A 363 11.98 -9.24 1.34
C HIS A 363 12.52 -10.36 0.44
N SER A 364 13.07 -11.43 1.00
CA SER A 364 13.72 -12.48 0.19
C SER A 364 12.73 -13.33 -0.62
N TYR A 365 11.48 -13.46 -0.16
CA TYR A 365 10.43 -14.20 -0.86
C TYR A 365 9.53 -13.26 -1.65
N TYR A 366 9.70 -13.21 -2.98
CA TYR A 366 8.92 -12.30 -3.84
C TYR A 366 7.40 -12.57 -3.78
N GLY A 367 7.00 -13.84 -3.62
CA GLY A 367 5.59 -14.21 -3.45
C GLY A 367 4.96 -13.82 -2.10
N SER A 368 5.73 -13.20 -1.19
CA SER A 368 5.17 -12.58 0.03
C SER A 368 4.51 -11.23 -0.24
N PHE A 369 4.66 -10.69 -1.45
CA PHE A 369 4.13 -9.38 -1.82
C PHE A 369 4.69 -8.20 -1.00
N GLY A 370 5.86 -8.40 -0.38
CA GLY A 370 6.50 -7.41 0.49
C GLY A 370 6.30 -7.64 1.99
N TYR A 371 5.35 -8.49 2.38
CA TYR A 371 4.98 -8.66 3.79
C TYR A 371 6.03 -9.38 4.64
N HIS A 372 6.87 -10.23 4.06
CA HIS A 372 7.92 -10.94 4.81
C HIS A 372 9.27 -10.23 4.71
N VAL A 373 9.37 -9.08 5.39
CA VAL A 373 10.58 -8.24 5.40
C VAL A 373 11.76 -8.98 6.04
N THR A 374 12.92 -8.88 5.39
CA THR A 374 14.21 -9.41 5.85
C THR A 374 15.17 -8.30 6.27
N ASN A 375 15.34 -7.25 5.44
CA ASN A 375 16.26 -6.15 5.69
C ASN A 375 15.50 -4.80 5.72
N PHE A 376 15.21 -4.30 6.91
CA PHE A 376 14.22 -3.23 7.11
C PHE A 376 14.65 -1.86 6.58
N PHE A 377 15.95 -1.59 6.47
CA PHE A 377 16.53 -0.34 5.99
C PHE A 377 16.92 -0.38 4.50
N ALA A 378 16.80 -1.54 3.86
CA ALA A 378 17.17 -1.73 2.46
C ALA A 378 15.93 -1.64 1.56
N PRO A 379 15.96 -0.81 0.50
CA PRO A 379 14.96 -0.92 -0.56
C PRO A 379 15.21 -2.21 -1.35
N SER A 380 14.14 -2.84 -1.85
CA SER A 380 14.26 -4.13 -2.52
C SER A 380 15.11 -4.03 -3.78
N SER A 381 16.22 -4.79 -3.81
CA SER A 381 17.18 -4.74 -4.91
C SER A 381 16.64 -5.31 -6.22
N ARG A 382 15.47 -5.95 -6.20
CA ARG A 382 14.82 -6.50 -7.40
C ARG A 382 14.42 -5.43 -8.40
N PHE A 383 14.15 -4.21 -7.93
CA PHE A 383 13.61 -3.14 -8.77
C PHE A 383 14.69 -2.13 -9.18
N GLY A 384 15.87 -2.15 -8.54
CA GLY A 384 16.97 -1.23 -8.82
C GLY A 384 17.73 -0.88 -7.55
N THR A 385 18.51 0.17 -7.64
CA THR A 385 19.34 0.69 -6.55
C THR A 385 18.57 1.65 -5.64
N PRO A 386 19.09 1.96 -4.43
CA PRO A 386 18.59 3.05 -3.60
C PRO A 386 18.46 4.40 -4.34
N GLU A 387 19.41 4.75 -5.21
CA GLU A 387 19.35 6.00 -5.97
C GLU A 387 18.23 5.98 -7.03
N ASP A 388 17.91 4.82 -7.62
CA ASP A 388 16.78 4.69 -8.54
C ASP A 388 15.43 4.93 -7.82
N LEU A 389 15.30 4.48 -6.56
CA LEU A 389 14.11 4.75 -5.74
C LEU A 389 14.00 6.24 -5.40
N LYS A 390 15.11 6.90 -5.02
CA LYS A 390 15.12 8.36 -4.79
C LYS A 390 14.69 9.12 -6.05
N SER A 391 15.20 8.72 -7.21
CA SER A 391 14.81 9.31 -8.50
C SER A 391 13.32 9.10 -8.83
N LEU A 392 12.75 7.94 -8.48
CA LEU A 392 11.31 7.69 -8.62
C LEU A 392 10.48 8.65 -7.76
N ILE A 393 10.84 8.81 -6.49
CA ILE A 393 10.10 9.66 -5.55
C ILE A 393 10.20 11.14 -5.96
N ASP A 394 11.40 11.60 -6.33
CA ASP A 394 11.63 12.96 -6.81
C ASP A 394 10.79 13.29 -8.06
N ARG A 395 10.63 12.32 -8.98
CA ARG A 395 9.74 12.47 -10.13
C ARG A 395 8.26 12.50 -9.74
N ALA A 396 7.85 11.72 -8.74
CA ALA A 396 6.47 11.78 -8.24
C ALA A 396 6.17 13.16 -7.65
N HIS A 397 7.11 13.73 -6.91
CA HIS A 397 7.03 15.10 -6.38
C HIS A 397 6.98 16.15 -7.47
N GLU A 398 7.76 16.02 -8.54
CA GLU A 398 7.67 16.87 -9.74
C GLU A 398 6.26 16.86 -10.34
N LEU A 399 5.59 15.71 -10.34
CA LEU A 399 4.21 15.56 -10.82
C LEU A 399 3.16 16.01 -9.79
N GLY A 400 3.58 16.48 -8.61
CA GLY A 400 2.70 16.86 -7.50
C GLY A 400 1.94 15.68 -6.90
N LEU A 401 2.55 14.48 -6.88
CA LEU A 401 2.02 13.27 -6.27
C LEU A 401 2.71 13.03 -4.93
N LEU A 402 1.92 12.81 -3.88
CA LEU A 402 2.44 12.28 -2.62
C LEU A 402 2.86 10.83 -2.82
N VAL A 403 3.92 10.38 -2.17
CA VAL A 403 4.37 9.00 -2.16
C VAL A 403 4.32 8.45 -0.74
N LEU A 404 3.43 7.50 -0.53
CA LEU A 404 3.26 6.77 0.72
C LEU A 404 3.93 5.39 0.59
N MET A 405 4.58 4.95 1.65
CA MET A 405 5.26 3.65 1.70
C MET A 405 4.52 2.67 2.59
N ASP A 406 4.46 1.39 2.20
CA ASP A 406 4.09 0.31 3.11
C ASP A 406 5.22 0.07 4.12
N VAL A 407 4.89 0.15 5.41
CA VAL A 407 5.79 -0.17 6.51
C VAL A 407 5.25 -1.40 7.23
N VAL A 408 6.05 -2.47 7.20
CA VAL A 408 5.68 -3.75 7.80
C VAL A 408 6.42 -3.92 9.12
N HIS A 409 5.92 -3.23 10.14
CA HIS A 409 6.44 -3.35 11.52
C HIS A 409 5.64 -4.33 12.38
N SER A 410 4.62 -4.98 11.82
CA SER A 410 3.80 -5.95 12.55
C SER A 410 4.52 -7.27 12.84
N HIS A 411 5.45 -7.65 11.98
CA HIS A 411 6.22 -8.89 12.07
C HIS A 411 7.49 -8.81 11.22
N ALA A 412 8.35 -9.84 11.33
CA ALA A 412 9.50 -10.04 10.46
C ALA A 412 9.50 -11.46 9.89
N SER A 413 10.17 -11.65 8.75
CA SER A 413 10.40 -12.97 8.16
C SER A 413 11.06 -13.93 9.15
N SER A 414 10.66 -15.20 9.11
CA SER A 414 11.32 -16.28 9.86
C SER A 414 12.64 -16.75 9.23
N ASN A 415 13.08 -16.14 8.14
CA ASN A 415 14.36 -16.44 7.49
C ASN A 415 15.55 -16.10 8.40
N THR A 416 16.33 -17.11 8.76
CA THR A 416 17.52 -16.97 9.61
C THR A 416 18.80 -16.69 8.84
N LEU A 417 18.83 -16.91 7.53
CA LEU A 417 20.01 -16.70 6.69
C LEU A 417 20.11 -15.24 6.21
N ASP A 418 18.97 -14.67 5.79
CA ASP A 418 18.93 -13.36 5.14
C ASP A 418 18.28 -12.25 5.99
N GLY A 419 17.67 -12.61 7.13
CA GLY A 419 16.85 -11.69 7.92
C GLY A 419 17.20 -11.64 9.41
N LEU A 420 16.41 -10.87 10.15
CA LEU A 420 16.61 -10.62 11.58
C LEU A 420 16.39 -11.86 12.48
N ASN A 421 15.78 -12.94 11.98
CA ASN A 421 15.48 -14.10 12.80
C ASN A 421 16.75 -14.81 13.28
N GLY A 422 16.85 -15.05 14.59
CA GLY A 422 18.00 -15.70 15.20
C GLY A 422 19.31 -14.96 14.96
N PHE A 423 19.25 -13.62 14.85
CA PHE A 423 20.39 -12.78 14.46
C PHE A 423 21.62 -13.00 15.36
N ASP A 424 21.45 -12.89 16.68
CA ASP A 424 22.50 -13.10 17.69
C ASP A 424 22.52 -14.53 18.25
N GLY A 425 21.86 -15.46 17.57
CA GLY A 425 21.70 -16.86 17.98
C GLY A 425 20.65 -17.12 19.06
N THR A 426 19.90 -16.11 19.49
CA THR A 426 18.77 -16.27 20.43
C THR A 426 17.42 -16.13 19.72
N ASP A 427 16.34 -16.60 20.35
CA ASP A 427 14.98 -16.31 19.89
C ASP A 427 14.45 -14.97 20.46
N THR A 428 15.11 -14.35 21.43
CA THR A 428 14.61 -13.18 22.17
C THR A 428 15.09 -11.82 21.68
N HIS A 429 16.05 -11.75 20.74
CA HIS A 429 16.75 -10.52 20.35
C HIS A 429 15.81 -9.33 20.00
N TYR A 430 15.34 -9.25 18.76
CA TYR A 430 14.34 -8.25 18.34
C TYR A 430 12.91 -8.68 18.70
N PHE A 431 12.72 -9.91 19.17
CA PHE A 431 11.44 -10.60 19.18
C PHE A 431 11.10 -11.14 20.58
N HIS A 432 9.83 -11.42 20.84
CA HIS A 432 9.48 -12.20 22.01
C HIS A 432 10.00 -13.66 21.89
N SER A 433 10.21 -14.33 23.03
CA SER A 433 10.54 -15.78 23.04
C SER A 433 9.32 -16.66 22.80
N GLY A 434 9.55 -17.88 22.33
CA GLY A 434 8.54 -18.95 22.31
C GLY A 434 7.27 -18.57 21.54
N PRO A 435 6.08 -19.07 21.94
CA PRO A 435 4.83 -18.85 21.20
C PRO A 435 4.43 -17.38 21.05
N ARG A 436 4.75 -16.51 22.03
CA ARG A 436 4.46 -15.06 21.94
C ARG A 436 5.27 -14.40 20.81
N GLY A 437 6.44 -14.93 20.49
CA GLY A 437 7.33 -14.43 19.45
C GLY A 437 7.06 -14.97 18.05
N HIS A 438 5.99 -15.74 17.85
CA HIS A 438 5.72 -16.43 16.59
C HIS A 438 4.26 -16.28 16.15
N HIS A 439 4.08 -15.75 14.95
CA HIS A 439 2.76 -15.64 14.32
C HIS A 439 2.46 -16.89 13.50
N TRP A 440 1.77 -17.87 14.11
CA TRP A 440 1.58 -19.20 13.53
C TRP A 440 0.88 -19.22 12.17
N MET A 441 -0.02 -18.28 11.89
CA MET A 441 -0.75 -18.20 10.62
C MET A 441 0.13 -17.65 9.48
N TRP A 442 1.07 -16.75 9.82
CA TRP A 442 1.97 -16.10 8.86
C TRP A 442 3.38 -16.70 8.87
N ASP A 443 3.64 -17.72 9.70
CA ASP A 443 4.95 -18.37 9.86
C ASP A 443 6.11 -17.37 10.07
N SER A 444 5.87 -16.37 10.95
CA SER A 444 6.70 -15.17 11.09
C SER A 444 7.12 -14.89 12.54
N ARG A 445 8.06 -13.95 12.74
CA ARG A 445 8.52 -13.50 14.08
C ARG A 445 7.81 -12.22 14.51
N LEU A 446 7.52 -12.10 15.81
CA LEU A 446 6.81 -10.94 16.39
C LEU A 446 7.74 -10.12 17.29
N PHE A 447 7.80 -8.81 17.03
CA PHE A 447 8.66 -7.87 17.74
C PHE A 447 8.32 -7.78 19.22
N ASN A 448 9.34 -7.52 20.03
CA ASN A 448 9.16 -7.11 21.42
C ASN A 448 9.14 -5.58 21.51
N TYR A 449 7.98 -4.98 21.24
CA TYR A 449 7.82 -3.53 21.14
C TYR A 449 8.18 -2.76 22.42
N GLY A 450 8.15 -3.41 23.59
CA GLY A 450 8.54 -2.81 24.86
C GLY A 450 10.06 -2.72 25.07
N HIS A 451 10.88 -3.32 24.21
CA HIS A 451 12.33 -3.33 24.35
C HIS A 451 12.98 -2.07 23.74
N TRP A 452 13.91 -1.45 24.47
CA TRP A 452 14.53 -0.16 24.11
C TRP A 452 15.17 -0.16 22.70
N GLU A 453 16.02 -1.14 22.41
CA GLU A 453 16.68 -1.23 21.10
C GLU A 453 15.72 -1.63 19.96
N VAL A 454 14.57 -2.25 20.27
CA VAL A 454 13.51 -2.51 19.27
C VAL A 454 12.78 -1.21 18.94
N LEU A 455 12.46 -0.40 19.96
CA LEU A 455 11.92 0.96 19.75
C LEU A 455 12.90 1.80 18.92
N ARG A 456 14.20 1.78 19.26
CA ARG A 456 15.25 2.48 18.51
C ARG A 456 15.26 2.05 17.05
N PHE A 457 15.27 0.75 16.80
CA PHE A 457 15.29 0.16 15.46
C PHE A 457 14.09 0.61 14.63
N LEU A 458 12.87 0.42 15.14
CA LEU A 458 11.64 0.67 14.39
C LEU A 458 11.33 2.17 14.23
N LEU A 459 11.58 2.99 15.25
CA LEU A 459 11.41 4.46 15.14
C LEU A 459 12.47 5.06 14.20
N SER A 460 13.70 4.55 14.26
CA SER A 460 14.73 4.97 13.30
C SER A 460 14.44 4.51 11.89
N ASN A 461 13.78 3.36 11.72
CA ASN A 461 13.36 2.90 10.41
C ASN A 461 12.30 3.83 9.80
N ALA A 462 11.30 4.26 10.57
CA ALA A 462 10.33 5.25 10.11
C ALA A 462 11.02 6.57 9.71
N ARG A 463 11.94 7.09 10.53
CA ARG A 463 12.70 8.31 10.20
C ARG A 463 13.59 8.13 8.97
N TRP A 464 14.22 6.96 8.81
CA TRP A 464 15.08 6.64 7.66
C TRP A 464 14.35 6.83 6.33
N TRP A 465 13.13 6.29 6.21
CA TRP A 465 12.35 6.41 4.98
C TRP A 465 11.86 7.83 4.70
N LEU A 466 11.48 8.60 5.73
CA LEU A 466 11.10 10.01 5.56
C LEU A 466 12.31 10.91 5.22
N GLU A 467 13.46 10.65 5.83
CA GLU A 467 14.64 11.53 5.69
C GLU A 467 15.47 11.21 4.44
N GLU A 468 15.82 9.94 4.23
CA GLU A 468 16.73 9.52 3.14
C GLU A 468 16.02 9.48 1.78
N TYR A 469 14.76 9.04 1.77
CA TYR A 469 13.99 8.81 0.53
C TYR A 469 12.87 9.82 0.31
N LYS A 470 12.60 10.70 1.28
CA LYS A 470 11.56 11.74 1.18
C LYS A 470 10.15 11.20 0.91
N PHE A 471 9.82 10.02 1.45
CA PHE A 471 8.42 9.59 1.47
C PHE A 471 7.55 10.60 2.22
N ASP A 472 6.29 10.74 1.81
CA ASP A 472 5.32 11.70 2.36
C ASP A 472 4.45 11.09 3.46
N GLY A 473 4.81 9.89 3.92
CA GLY A 473 4.06 9.15 4.93
C GLY A 473 4.02 7.65 4.67
N PHE A 474 3.15 6.98 5.40
CA PHE A 474 3.14 5.53 5.51
C PHE A 474 1.75 4.93 5.54
N ARG A 475 1.63 3.72 5.03
CA ARG A 475 0.65 2.74 5.49
C ARG A 475 1.33 1.75 6.42
N PHE A 476 0.79 1.57 7.61
CA PHE A 476 1.22 0.53 8.54
C PHE A 476 0.37 -0.72 8.32
N ASP A 477 1.03 -1.82 7.98
CA ASP A 477 0.36 -3.07 7.63
C ASP A 477 0.25 -4.03 8.83
N GLY A 478 -0.87 -4.74 8.92
CA GLY A 478 -1.13 -5.72 9.96
C GLY A 478 -1.29 -5.11 11.35
N VAL A 479 -1.84 -3.89 11.46
CA VAL A 479 -1.95 -3.19 12.76
C VAL A 479 -2.88 -3.94 13.72
N THR A 480 -3.94 -4.59 13.23
CA THR A 480 -4.75 -5.50 14.06
C THR A 480 -3.91 -6.60 14.71
N SER A 481 -2.92 -7.15 13.99
CA SER A 481 -2.03 -8.19 14.53
C SER A 481 -1.15 -7.65 15.65
N MET A 482 -0.74 -6.38 15.55
CA MET A 482 0.05 -5.70 16.58
C MET A 482 -0.76 -5.43 17.83
N MET A 483 -1.97 -4.87 17.69
CA MET A 483 -2.73 -4.33 18.83
C MET A 483 -3.33 -5.40 19.74
N TYR A 484 -3.42 -6.65 19.29
CA TYR A 484 -4.03 -7.73 20.07
C TYR A 484 -3.12 -8.95 20.16
N THR A 485 -3.03 -9.53 21.35
CA THR A 485 -2.28 -10.76 21.62
C THR A 485 -2.82 -12.00 20.89
N HIS A 486 -4.08 -11.97 20.46
CA HIS A 486 -4.67 -12.99 19.57
C HIS A 486 -4.58 -12.61 18.09
N HIS A 487 -3.99 -11.46 17.76
CA HIS A 487 -3.75 -10.98 16.40
C HIS A 487 -5.00 -10.81 15.53
N GLY A 488 -6.16 -10.63 16.15
CA GLY A 488 -7.48 -10.69 15.49
C GLY A 488 -7.90 -12.09 15.03
N LEU A 489 -7.04 -13.10 15.07
CA LEU A 489 -7.32 -14.45 14.55
C LEU A 489 -8.44 -15.14 15.32
N GLN A 490 -9.43 -15.64 14.58
CA GLN A 490 -10.60 -16.36 15.12
C GLN A 490 -11.40 -15.54 16.16
N VAL A 491 -11.32 -14.21 16.08
CA VAL A 491 -12.08 -13.27 16.89
C VAL A 491 -12.98 -12.45 15.97
N ALA A 492 -14.22 -12.24 16.40
CA ALA A 492 -15.14 -11.31 15.76
C ALA A 492 -15.16 -10.01 16.57
N PHE A 493 -15.17 -8.88 15.88
CA PHE A 493 -15.32 -7.56 16.48
C PHE A 493 -16.76 -7.07 16.23
N THR A 494 -17.56 -7.06 17.29
CA THR A 494 -18.99 -6.74 17.25
C THR A 494 -19.26 -5.25 17.47
N GLY A 495 -18.23 -4.48 17.82
CA GLY A 495 -18.36 -3.11 18.32
C GLY A 495 -18.51 -3.02 19.84
N ASN A 496 -18.46 -4.15 20.56
CA ASN A 496 -18.42 -4.15 22.02
C ASN A 496 -17.02 -3.75 22.52
N PHE A 497 -16.95 -2.71 23.33
CA PHE A 497 -15.67 -2.11 23.74
C PHE A 497 -14.78 -3.05 24.59
N ASN A 498 -15.35 -4.10 25.19
CA ASN A 498 -14.57 -5.13 25.90
C ASN A 498 -13.66 -5.94 24.96
N GLU A 499 -13.97 -5.98 23.66
CA GLU A 499 -13.16 -6.65 22.65
C GLU A 499 -11.90 -5.83 22.29
N TYR A 500 -11.95 -4.51 22.49
CA TYR A 500 -10.86 -3.58 22.15
C TYR A 500 -9.98 -3.20 23.34
N PHE A 501 -10.56 -3.15 24.54
CA PHE A 501 -9.90 -2.64 25.74
C PHE A 501 -9.93 -3.69 26.86
N GLY A 502 -8.78 -4.30 27.12
CA GLY A 502 -8.64 -5.30 28.17
C GLY A 502 -7.30 -6.02 28.08
N PHE A 503 -7.19 -7.18 28.74
CA PHE A 503 -5.96 -7.97 28.76
C PHE A 503 -5.55 -8.55 27.40
N ALA A 504 -6.47 -8.59 26.44
CA ALA A 504 -6.17 -9.03 25.08
C ALA A 504 -5.37 -7.98 24.28
N THR A 505 -5.48 -6.70 24.65
CA THR A 505 -4.79 -5.58 24.01
C THR A 505 -3.30 -5.63 24.34
N ASP A 506 -2.44 -5.64 23.33
CA ASP A 506 -1.00 -5.51 23.51
C ASP A 506 -0.65 -4.02 23.66
N VAL A 507 -0.52 -3.58 24.92
CA VAL A 507 -0.28 -2.17 25.23
C VAL A 507 1.10 -1.71 24.75
N ASP A 508 2.11 -2.59 24.74
CA ASP A 508 3.46 -2.24 24.28
C ASP A 508 3.45 -1.90 22.79
N ALA A 509 2.73 -2.71 21.99
CA ALA A 509 2.55 -2.46 20.56
C ALA A 509 1.78 -1.16 20.30
N VAL A 510 0.70 -0.89 21.05
CA VAL A 510 -0.07 0.35 20.88
C VAL A 510 0.77 1.57 21.29
N VAL A 511 1.58 1.48 22.34
CA VAL A 511 2.47 2.57 22.74
C VAL A 511 3.57 2.81 21.71
N TYR A 512 4.12 1.76 21.09
CA TYR A 512 5.01 1.91 19.94
C TYR A 512 4.35 2.71 18.79
N LEU A 513 3.11 2.37 18.44
CA LEU A 513 2.35 3.10 17.40
C LEU A 513 2.09 4.57 17.79
N MET A 514 1.82 4.84 19.06
CA MET A 514 1.69 6.21 19.58
C MET A 514 3.00 6.98 19.47
N LEU A 515 4.13 6.40 19.89
CA LEU A 515 5.46 7.02 19.77
C LEU A 515 5.84 7.28 18.31
N MET A 516 5.50 6.35 17.42
CA MET A 516 5.72 6.49 15.98
C MET A 516 4.91 7.65 15.40
N ASN A 517 3.61 7.73 15.68
CA ASN A 517 2.79 8.83 15.18
C ASN A 517 3.19 10.18 15.80
N ASP A 518 3.59 10.21 17.08
CA ASP A 518 4.13 11.41 17.74
C ASP A 518 5.44 11.88 17.08
N LEU A 519 6.33 10.95 16.74
CA LEU A 519 7.56 11.23 15.99
C LEU A 519 7.26 11.77 14.59
N VAL A 520 6.44 11.06 13.81
CA VAL A 520 6.16 11.39 12.40
C VAL A 520 5.49 12.76 12.31
N HIS A 521 4.40 12.98 13.05
CA HIS A 521 3.65 14.24 12.99
C HIS A 521 4.37 15.39 13.70
N GLY A 522 5.20 15.10 14.70
CA GLY A 522 6.01 16.11 15.38
C GLY A 522 7.14 16.65 14.50
N LEU A 523 7.72 15.84 13.62
CA LEU A 523 8.81 16.24 12.74
C LEU A 523 8.37 16.57 11.32
N TYR A 524 7.30 15.94 10.84
CA TYR A 524 6.76 16.07 9.49
C TYR A 524 5.23 16.26 9.56
N PRO A 525 4.73 17.47 9.89
CA PRO A 525 3.30 17.71 10.09
C PRO A 525 2.42 17.46 8.85
N GLU A 526 3.03 17.53 7.66
CA GLU A 526 2.36 17.25 6.38
C GLU A 526 2.30 15.75 6.06
N ALA A 527 3.06 14.92 6.78
CA ALA A 527 3.10 13.48 6.54
C ALA A 527 1.74 12.83 6.84
N VAL A 528 1.44 11.75 6.12
CA VAL A 528 0.19 11.00 6.27
C VAL A 528 0.49 9.62 6.85
N THR A 529 -0.19 9.23 7.93
CA THR A 529 -0.14 7.85 8.43
C THR A 529 -1.50 7.15 8.30
N ILE A 530 -1.52 6.02 7.59
CA ILE A 530 -2.69 5.17 7.37
C ILE A 530 -2.48 3.86 8.12
N GLY A 531 -3.46 3.42 8.90
CA GLY A 531 -3.41 2.12 9.55
C GLY A 531 -4.29 1.07 8.86
N GLU A 532 -3.71 -0.08 8.55
CA GLU A 532 -4.45 -1.28 8.17
C GLU A 532 -4.95 -2.01 9.42
N ASP A 533 -6.15 -1.63 9.86
CA ASP A 533 -6.83 -2.24 10.99
C ASP A 533 -8.23 -2.73 10.58
N VAL A 534 -8.46 -4.03 10.68
CA VAL A 534 -9.78 -4.64 10.44
C VAL A 534 -10.68 -4.60 11.68
N SER A 535 -10.12 -4.42 12.89
CA SER A 535 -10.91 -4.57 14.13
C SER A 535 -11.93 -3.46 14.33
N GLY A 536 -11.61 -2.22 13.95
CA GLY A 536 -12.47 -1.08 14.27
C GLY A 536 -12.13 -0.43 15.60
N MET A 537 -10.88 -0.53 16.06
CA MET A 537 -10.49 -0.02 17.38
C MET A 537 -10.87 1.46 17.54
N PRO A 538 -11.63 1.84 18.60
CA PRO A 538 -11.94 3.23 18.85
C PRO A 538 -10.68 4.04 19.19
N THR A 539 -10.68 5.34 18.87
CA THR A 539 -9.55 6.28 19.12
C THR A 539 -8.31 6.01 18.27
N PHE A 540 -8.45 5.22 17.22
CA PHE A 540 -7.35 4.80 16.36
C PHE A 540 -6.83 5.96 15.51
N ALA A 541 -7.76 6.64 14.83
CA ALA A 541 -7.46 7.78 13.97
C ALA A 541 -7.73 9.13 14.67
N LEU A 542 -7.41 9.21 15.96
CA LEU A 542 -7.43 10.44 16.77
C LEU A 542 -6.01 10.80 17.21
N PRO A 543 -5.69 12.11 17.41
CA PRO A 543 -4.35 12.54 17.79
C PRO A 543 -3.83 11.89 19.08
N VAL A 544 -2.52 11.60 19.13
CA VAL A 544 -1.85 11.09 20.34
C VAL A 544 -2.03 12.06 21.51
N GLN A 545 -1.92 13.36 21.23
CA GLN A 545 -2.08 14.44 22.21
C GLN A 545 -3.43 14.38 22.95
N ASP A 546 -4.47 13.93 22.26
CA ASP A 546 -5.84 13.82 22.77
C ASP A 546 -6.11 12.48 23.48
N GLY A 547 -5.19 11.50 23.38
CA GLY A 547 -5.28 10.15 23.96
C GLY A 547 -5.47 9.03 22.94
N GLY A 548 -5.49 9.36 21.64
CA GLY A 548 -5.62 8.38 20.55
C GLY A 548 -4.32 7.66 20.19
N VAL A 549 -4.38 6.80 19.17
CA VAL A 549 -3.19 6.08 18.64
C VAL A 549 -2.38 6.96 17.68
N GLY A 550 -3.01 7.96 17.04
CA GLY A 550 -2.33 9.00 16.28
C GLY A 550 -2.34 8.84 14.76
N PHE A 551 -3.01 7.83 14.20
CA PHE A 551 -3.12 7.70 12.76
C PHE A 551 -4.00 8.81 12.17
N ASP A 552 -3.74 9.19 10.92
CA ASP A 552 -4.61 10.11 10.18
C ASP A 552 -5.85 9.43 9.63
N TYR A 553 -5.66 8.21 9.12
CA TYR A 553 -6.69 7.41 8.48
C TYR A 553 -6.60 5.96 8.92
N ARG A 554 -7.73 5.26 8.82
CA ARG A 554 -7.77 3.80 8.77
C ARG A 554 -8.31 3.32 7.42
N LEU A 555 -7.93 2.12 7.00
CA LEU A 555 -8.58 1.47 5.86
C LEU A 555 -10.00 1.03 6.22
N HIS A 556 -10.98 1.32 5.35
CA HIS A 556 -12.38 0.89 5.52
C HIS A 556 -12.61 -0.51 4.94
N MET A 557 -11.98 -1.51 5.55
CA MET A 557 -11.83 -2.84 4.95
C MET A 557 -13.14 -3.61 4.74
N ALA A 558 -14.19 -3.31 5.52
CA ALA A 558 -15.49 -3.97 5.41
C ALA A 558 -16.23 -3.71 4.08
N VAL A 559 -15.83 -2.66 3.34
CA VAL A 559 -16.49 -2.28 2.08
C VAL A 559 -16.22 -3.31 0.97
N ALA A 560 -14.97 -3.73 0.81
CA ALA A 560 -14.61 -4.74 -0.20
C ALA A 560 -15.31 -6.07 0.05
N ASP A 561 -15.35 -6.52 1.32
CA ASP A 561 -16.06 -7.72 1.73
C ASP A 561 -17.56 -7.66 1.38
N LYS A 562 -18.18 -6.49 1.55
CA LYS A 562 -19.59 -6.30 1.20
C LYS A 562 -19.84 -6.46 -0.30
N TRP A 563 -18.96 -5.92 -1.15
CA TRP A 563 -19.10 -6.12 -2.58
C TRP A 563 -18.96 -7.58 -2.97
N ILE A 564 -17.98 -8.30 -2.41
CA ILE A 564 -17.83 -9.75 -2.66
C ILE A 564 -19.06 -10.53 -2.18
N GLU A 565 -19.63 -10.19 -1.03
CA GLU A 565 -20.88 -10.78 -0.51
C GLU A 565 -22.03 -10.61 -1.51
N LEU A 566 -22.17 -9.41 -2.09
CA LEU A 566 -23.21 -9.08 -3.06
C LEU A 566 -22.98 -9.75 -4.42
N MET A 567 -21.73 -9.89 -4.87
CA MET A 567 -21.39 -10.59 -6.12
C MET A 567 -21.77 -12.08 -6.11
N LYS A 568 -21.92 -12.68 -4.93
CA LYS A 568 -22.38 -14.07 -4.75
C LYS A 568 -23.90 -14.21 -4.80
N GLN A 569 -24.63 -13.10 -4.91
CA GLN A 569 -26.09 -13.02 -4.89
C GLN A 569 -26.61 -12.45 -6.23
N SER A 570 -27.92 -12.55 -6.47
CA SER A 570 -28.52 -11.92 -7.67
C SER A 570 -28.80 -10.44 -7.42
N ASP A 571 -28.73 -9.61 -8.47
CA ASP A 571 -28.88 -8.15 -8.38
C ASP A 571 -30.20 -7.73 -7.71
N GLU A 572 -31.30 -8.46 -7.94
CA GLU A 572 -32.62 -8.15 -7.39
C GLU A 572 -32.68 -8.32 -5.86
N SER A 573 -31.79 -9.16 -5.32
CA SER A 573 -31.70 -9.43 -3.89
C SER A 573 -30.85 -8.41 -3.14
N TRP A 574 -30.13 -7.54 -3.85
CA TRP A 574 -29.31 -6.51 -3.24
C TRP A 574 -30.20 -5.54 -2.46
N LYS A 575 -29.81 -5.32 -1.20
CA LYS A 575 -30.50 -4.40 -0.30
C LYS A 575 -29.79 -3.06 -0.29
N MET A 576 -30.49 -2.02 -0.73
CA MET A 576 -29.94 -0.67 -0.84
C MET A 576 -29.55 -0.14 0.55
N ALA A 577 -30.36 -0.44 1.56
CA ALA A 577 -30.08 -0.07 2.94
C ALA A 577 -28.82 -0.73 3.49
N ASP A 578 -28.53 -1.97 3.11
CA ASP A 578 -27.33 -2.68 3.58
C ASP A 578 -26.06 -2.09 2.92
N ILE A 579 -26.10 -1.76 1.63
CA ILE A 579 -25.01 -1.07 0.93
C ILE A 579 -24.71 0.26 1.62
N VAL A 580 -25.74 1.11 1.80
CA VAL A 580 -25.59 2.40 2.46
C VAL A 580 -25.08 2.24 3.89
N HIS A 581 -25.60 1.25 4.63
CA HIS A 581 -25.15 1.00 5.99
C HIS A 581 -23.67 0.65 6.05
N THR A 582 -23.19 -0.30 5.23
CA THR A 582 -21.76 -0.64 5.20
C THR A 582 -20.89 0.57 4.86
N LEU A 583 -21.25 1.36 3.85
CA LEU A 583 -20.43 2.51 3.43
C LEU A 583 -20.37 3.62 4.50
N THR A 584 -21.45 3.79 5.26
CA THR A 584 -21.61 4.91 6.21
C THR A 584 -21.39 4.53 7.69
N ASN A 585 -21.31 3.23 8.02
CA ASN A 585 -21.11 2.76 9.38
C ASN A 585 -19.65 2.92 9.83
N ARG A 586 -19.27 4.17 10.11
CA ARG A 586 -17.92 4.59 10.50
C ARG A 586 -17.99 5.50 11.71
N ARG A 587 -16.85 5.66 12.39
CA ARG A 587 -16.74 6.49 13.59
C ARG A 587 -16.62 7.96 13.19
N TRP A 588 -17.41 8.81 13.84
CA TRP A 588 -17.34 10.26 13.65
C TRP A 588 -15.99 10.81 14.12
N LEU A 589 -15.41 11.78 13.39
CA LEU A 589 -14.06 12.34 13.56
C LEU A 589 -12.86 11.42 13.29
N GLU A 590 -13.07 10.14 12.99
CA GLU A 590 -11.99 9.22 12.61
C GLU A 590 -12.07 8.98 11.09
N LYS A 591 -11.11 9.53 10.35
CA LYS A 591 -11.12 9.48 8.89
C LYS A 591 -10.84 8.08 8.36
N CYS A 592 -11.49 7.71 7.27
CA CYS A 592 -11.27 6.43 6.60
C CYS A 592 -10.83 6.63 5.14
N VAL A 593 -9.87 5.82 4.70
CA VAL A 593 -9.62 5.58 3.27
C VAL A 593 -10.46 4.39 2.85
N THR A 594 -11.31 4.57 1.84
CA THR A 594 -12.22 3.55 1.31
C THR A 594 -11.78 3.07 -0.06
N TYR A 595 -12.17 1.85 -0.42
CA TYR A 595 -11.87 1.22 -1.70
C TYR A 595 -12.91 0.15 -2.00
N SER A 596 -13.17 -0.09 -3.28
CA SER A 596 -14.15 -1.11 -3.70
C SER A 596 -13.57 -2.51 -3.69
N GLU A 597 -12.29 -2.64 -4.02
CA GLU A 597 -11.50 -3.87 -4.03
C GLU A 597 -10.04 -3.49 -3.77
N SER A 598 -9.29 -4.39 -3.14
CA SER A 598 -7.87 -4.19 -2.80
C SER A 598 -6.97 -5.15 -3.55
N HIS A 599 -5.66 -5.07 -3.28
CA HIS A 599 -4.70 -6.05 -3.77
C HIS A 599 -5.02 -7.50 -3.32
N ASP A 600 -5.66 -7.71 -2.16
CA ASP A 600 -6.03 -9.06 -1.69
C ASP A 600 -7.01 -9.75 -2.63
N GLN A 601 -8.06 -9.03 -3.07
CA GLN A 601 -9.04 -9.57 -4.03
C GLN A 601 -8.45 -9.77 -5.43
N ALA A 602 -7.36 -9.07 -5.75
CA ALA A 602 -6.67 -9.23 -7.01
C ALA A 602 -5.74 -10.45 -7.01
N LEU A 603 -5.37 -11.03 -5.87
CA LEU A 603 -4.48 -12.20 -5.76
C LEU A 603 -5.18 -13.53 -6.12
N VAL A 604 -4.36 -14.51 -6.49
CA VAL A 604 -4.81 -15.88 -6.78
C VAL A 604 -5.58 -16.47 -5.61
N GLY A 605 -6.80 -16.93 -5.88
CA GLY A 605 -7.71 -17.47 -4.86
C GLY A 605 -8.97 -16.63 -4.67
N ASP A 606 -8.99 -15.41 -5.19
CA ASP A 606 -10.20 -14.58 -5.35
C ASP A 606 -10.32 -14.07 -6.80
N LYS A 607 -11.27 -13.17 -7.06
CA LYS A 607 -11.48 -12.51 -8.35
C LYS A 607 -11.61 -11.00 -8.15
N THR A 608 -11.12 -10.22 -9.11
CA THR A 608 -11.42 -8.79 -9.20
C THR A 608 -12.92 -8.56 -9.41
N ILE A 609 -13.43 -7.38 -9.08
CA ILE A 609 -14.83 -7.00 -9.32
C ILE A 609 -15.19 -7.18 -10.80
N ALA A 610 -14.30 -6.76 -11.71
CA ALA A 610 -14.49 -6.95 -13.13
C ALA A 610 -14.66 -8.44 -13.50
N PHE A 611 -13.82 -9.31 -12.94
CA PHE A 611 -13.86 -10.75 -13.21
C PHE A 611 -15.02 -11.47 -12.51
N TRP A 612 -15.50 -10.97 -11.36
CA TRP A 612 -16.78 -11.40 -10.75
C TRP A 612 -17.97 -11.06 -11.65
N LEU A 613 -17.96 -9.89 -12.27
CA LEU A 613 -19.08 -9.38 -13.06
C LEU A 613 -19.16 -9.95 -14.47
N MET A 614 -18.00 -10.18 -15.11
CA MET A 614 -17.91 -10.50 -16.54
C MET A 614 -17.24 -11.85 -16.83
N ASP A 615 -16.46 -12.39 -15.89
CA ASP A 615 -15.74 -13.67 -16.01
C ASP A 615 -15.05 -13.83 -17.38
N LYS A 616 -15.15 -15.00 -18.01
CA LYS A 616 -14.53 -15.30 -19.31
C LYS A 616 -15.06 -14.48 -20.48
N ASP A 617 -16.23 -13.85 -20.38
CA ASP A 617 -16.77 -13.04 -21.48
C ASP A 617 -15.85 -11.84 -21.77
N MET A 618 -15.03 -11.43 -20.79
CA MET A 618 -14.01 -10.39 -20.95
C MET A 618 -13.02 -10.70 -22.09
N TYR A 619 -12.73 -11.97 -22.36
CA TYR A 619 -11.74 -12.34 -23.39
C TYR A 619 -12.28 -12.19 -24.81
N ASP A 620 -13.59 -12.33 -24.99
CA ASP A 620 -14.23 -12.41 -26.31
C ASP A 620 -15.04 -11.16 -26.68
N PHE A 621 -15.53 -10.39 -25.69
CA PHE A 621 -16.55 -9.34 -25.91
C PHE A 621 -16.11 -7.93 -25.47
N MET A 622 -14.84 -7.74 -25.13
CA MET A 622 -14.30 -6.42 -24.78
C MET A 622 -13.90 -5.58 -25.99
N ALA A 623 -13.91 -6.11 -27.21
CA ALA A 623 -13.68 -5.32 -28.42
C ALA A 623 -14.92 -4.50 -28.82
N LEU A 624 -14.70 -3.29 -29.34
CA LEU A 624 -15.78 -2.43 -29.85
C LEU A 624 -16.27 -2.83 -31.25
N ASP A 625 -15.50 -3.63 -31.99
CA ASP A 625 -15.80 -4.09 -33.35
C ASP A 625 -16.94 -5.13 -33.43
N ARG A 626 -17.46 -5.55 -32.28
CA ARG A 626 -18.52 -6.53 -32.14
C ARG A 626 -19.59 -6.06 -31.15
N PRO A 627 -20.83 -6.55 -31.31
CA PRO A 627 -21.88 -6.29 -30.34
C PRO A 627 -21.47 -6.73 -28.93
N SER A 628 -21.82 -5.91 -27.94
CA SER A 628 -21.70 -6.28 -26.53
C SER A 628 -22.67 -7.40 -26.17
N THR A 629 -22.48 -8.02 -25.02
CA THR A 629 -23.43 -8.96 -24.42
C THR A 629 -24.09 -8.32 -23.19
N PRO A 630 -25.29 -8.78 -22.79
CA PRO A 630 -25.91 -8.31 -21.54
C PRO A 630 -25.02 -8.48 -20.30
N THR A 631 -24.14 -9.48 -20.30
CA THR A 631 -23.15 -9.71 -19.23
C THR A 631 -22.11 -8.59 -19.20
N ILE A 632 -21.53 -8.22 -20.35
CA ILE A 632 -20.55 -7.15 -20.46
C ILE A 632 -21.19 -5.79 -20.14
N ASP A 633 -22.37 -5.51 -20.68
CA ASP A 633 -23.08 -4.25 -20.40
C ASP A 633 -23.40 -4.12 -18.90
N ARG A 634 -23.86 -5.21 -18.27
CA ARG A 634 -24.04 -5.27 -16.81
C ARG A 634 -22.74 -5.02 -16.07
N GLY A 635 -21.65 -5.67 -16.48
CA GLY A 635 -20.38 -5.61 -15.80
C GLY A 635 -19.72 -4.24 -15.85
N ILE A 636 -19.70 -3.60 -17.02
CA ILE A 636 -19.18 -2.23 -17.19
C ILE A 636 -20.01 -1.24 -16.37
N ALA A 637 -21.34 -1.34 -16.41
CA ALA A 637 -22.22 -0.44 -15.65
C ALA A 637 -22.00 -0.59 -14.13
N LEU A 638 -22.05 -1.82 -13.61
CA LEU A 638 -21.88 -2.07 -12.17
C LEU A 638 -20.47 -1.76 -11.67
N HIS A 639 -19.43 -2.01 -12.45
CA HIS A 639 -18.05 -1.64 -12.09
C HIS A 639 -17.94 -0.13 -11.81
N LYS A 640 -18.43 0.71 -12.73
CA LYS A 640 -18.48 2.17 -12.57
C LYS A 640 -19.31 2.59 -11.35
N MET A 641 -20.52 2.05 -11.22
CA MET A 641 -21.43 2.39 -10.11
C MET A 641 -20.84 2.03 -8.74
N ILE A 642 -20.25 0.84 -8.60
CA ILE A 642 -19.64 0.37 -7.36
C ILE A 642 -18.48 1.28 -6.95
N ARG A 643 -17.62 1.67 -7.89
CA ARG A 643 -16.50 2.59 -7.63
C ARG A 643 -17.00 3.95 -7.16
N LEU A 644 -17.94 4.56 -7.89
CA LEU A 644 -18.43 5.90 -7.56
C LEU A 644 -19.19 5.94 -6.23
N ILE A 645 -20.06 4.95 -5.95
CA ILE A 645 -20.79 4.93 -4.67
C ILE A 645 -19.83 4.69 -3.49
N THR A 646 -18.78 3.88 -3.70
CA THR A 646 -17.75 3.65 -2.70
C THR A 646 -17.00 4.94 -2.41
N MET A 647 -16.54 5.67 -3.43
CA MET A 647 -15.88 6.97 -3.27
C MET A 647 -16.80 8.02 -2.63
N GLY A 648 -18.07 8.08 -3.07
CA GLY A 648 -19.04 9.09 -2.61
C GLY A 648 -19.51 8.93 -1.17
N LEU A 649 -19.66 7.70 -0.66
CA LEU A 649 -20.21 7.44 0.68
C LEU A 649 -19.26 6.74 1.65
N GLY A 650 -18.18 6.14 1.16
CA GLY A 650 -17.39 5.16 1.91
C GLY A 650 -16.27 5.72 2.79
N GLY A 651 -15.82 6.96 2.57
CA GLY A 651 -14.59 7.47 3.18
C GLY A 651 -14.35 8.98 3.02
N GLU A 652 -13.29 9.45 3.67
CA GLU A 652 -12.69 10.79 3.51
C GLU A 652 -11.43 10.74 2.61
N GLY A 653 -11.10 9.55 2.09
CA GLY A 653 -10.12 9.30 1.06
C GLY A 653 -10.50 8.05 0.25
N TYR A 654 -9.98 7.94 -0.96
CA TYR A 654 -10.26 6.85 -1.89
C TYR A 654 -8.96 6.15 -2.28
N LEU A 655 -8.99 4.83 -2.42
CA LEU A 655 -7.86 4.02 -2.87
C LEU A 655 -8.27 3.10 -4.04
N ASN A 656 -7.37 2.98 -5.00
CA ASN A 656 -7.48 2.04 -6.12
C ASN A 656 -6.19 1.25 -6.29
N PHE A 657 -6.26 -0.08 -6.36
CA PHE A 657 -5.12 -0.92 -6.72
C PHE A 657 -4.90 -0.97 -8.23
N MET A 658 -3.63 -0.89 -8.66
CA MET A 658 -3.24 -0.74 -10.05
C MET A 658 -3.87 -1.78 -11.01
N GLY A 659 -4.54 -1.26 -12.05
CA GLY A 659 -5.27 -2.02 -13.05
C GLY A 659 -6.77 -2.14 -12.77
N ASN A 660 -7.21 -2.01 -11.52
CA ASN A 660 -8.64 -2.14 -11.20
C ASN A 660 -9.47 -0.97 -11.75
N GLU A 661 -8.83 0.19 -12.01
CA GLU A 661 -9.43 1.39 -12.59
C GLU A 661 -10.06 1.17 -13.96
N PHE A 662 -9.46 0.31 -14.78
CA PHE A 662 -10.01 -0.07 -16.07
C PHE A 662 -10.60 -1.48 -16.05
N GLY A 663 -10.76 -2.10 -14.89
CA GLY A 663 -11.27 -3.47 -14.77
C GLY A 663 -10.33 -4.51 -15.39
N HIS A 664 -9.06 -4.50 -15.00
CA HIS A 664 -8.05 -5.46 -15.46
C HIS A 664 -8.58 -6.92 -15.33
N PRO A 665 -8.46 -7.74 -16.39
CA PRO A 665 -8.96 -9.12 -16.37
C PRO A 665 -8.07 -10.04 -15.51
N GLU A 666 -8.45 -11.31 -15.39
CA GLU A 666 -7.67 -12.34 -14.70
C GLU A 666 -7.45 -12.05 -13.20
N TRP A 667 -6.29 -12.42 -12.67
CA TRP A 667 -5.84 -12.25 -11.28
C TRP A 667 -4.31 -12.10 -11.26
N ILE A 668 -3.77 -11.81 -10.08
CA ILE A 668 -2.34 -11.70 -9.78
C ILE A 668 -1.86 -13.01 -9.19
N ASP A 669 -0.80 -13.59 -9.74
CA ASP A 669 -0.11 -14.73 -9.12
C ASP A 669 1.40 -14.53 -9.24
N PHE A 670 2.09 -14.65 -8.11
CA PHE A 670 3.54 -14.49 -8.04
C PHE A 670 4.26 -15.79 -8.42
N PRO A 671 5.47 -15.71 -8.98
CA PRO A 671 6.31 -16.88 -9.21
C PRO A 671 6.49 -17.69 -7.93
N ARG A 672 6.00 -18.93 -7.93
CA ARG A 672 6.08 -19.81 -6.75
C ARG A 672 6.22 -21.28 -7.10
N GLY A 673 7.03 -21.96 -6.29
CA GLY A 673 7.14 -23.41 -6.28
C GLY A 673 5.96 -24.09 -5.57
N PRO A 674 5.89 -25.44 -5.61
CA PRO A 674 4.89 -26.20 -4.88
C PRO A 674 5.08 -26.07 -3.37
N GLN A 675 3.97 -26.05 -2.64
CA GLN A 675 3.95 -25.90 -1.19
C GLN A 675 3.22 -27.07 -0.52
N ARG A 676 3.58 -27.35 0.74
CA ARG A 676 2.80 -28.21 1.63
C ARG A 676 2.38 -27.41 2.86
N LEU A 677 1.09 -27.44 3.14
CA LEU A 677 0.51 -26.86 4.34
C LEU A 677 0.90 -27.66 5.58
N PRO A 678 0.88 -27.06 6.78
CA PRO A 678 1.02 -27.80 8.04
C PRO A 678 0.00 -28.94 8.19
N SER A 679 -1.18 -28.80 7.58
CA SER A 679 -2.21 -29.84 7.49
C SER A 679 -1.84 -31.02 6.57
N GLY A 680 -0.69 -30.97 5.88
CA GLY A 680 -0.26 -31.95 4.88
C GLY A 680 -0.83 -31.72 3.47
N LYS A 681 -1.78 -30.79 3.30
CA LYS A 681 -2.38 -30.45 1.99
C LYS A 681 -1.30 -29.92 1.04
N PHE A 682 -1.22 -30.51 -0.14
CA PHE A 682 -0.34 -30.05 -1.22
C PHE A 682 -1.00 -28.91 -2.00
N ILE A 683 -0.25 -27.84 -2.23
CA ILE A 683 -0.64 -26.73 -3.09
C ILE A 683 0.34 -26.72 -4.26
N PRO A 684 -0.12 -26.95 -5.51
CA PRO A 684 0.75 -26.87 -6.66
C PRO A 684 1.29 -25.45 -6.83
N GLY A 685 2.57 -25.34 -7.22
CA GLY A 685 3.16 -24.09 -7.66
C GLY A 685 2.64 -23.71 -9.05
N ASN A 686 3.14 -22.59 -9.58
CA ASN A 686 2.83 -22.13 -10.94
C ASN A 686 4.06 -22.21 -11.86
N ASN A 687 4.98 -23.13 -11.57
CA ASN A 687 6.26 -23.29 -12.28
C ASN A 687 7.13 -22.02 -12.31
N ASN A 688 7.07 -21.20 -11.24
CA ASN A 688 7.74 -19.90 -11.16
C ASN A 688 7.37 -18.96 -12.32
N SER A 689 6.11 -19.00 -12.75
CA SER A 689 5.60 -18.16 -13.85
C SER A 689 5.43 -16.70 -13.42
N TYR A 690 5.81 -15.79 -14.30
CA TYR A 690 5.55 -14.35 -14.19
C TYR A 690 4.33 -13.90 -15.01
N ASP A 691 3.63 -14.81 -15.70
CA ASP A 691 2.53 -14.46 -16.61
C ASP A 691 1.38 -13.69 -15.93
N LYS A 692 1.11 -13.96 -14.65
CA LYS A 692 0.11 -13.24 -13.86
C LYS A 692 0.73 -12.19 -12.93
N CYS A 693 2.05 -12.03 -12.93
CA CYS A 693 2.79 -11.05 -12.15
C CYS A 693 3.15 -9.84 -13.04
N ARG A 694 2.15 -9.27 -13.70
CA ARG A 694 2.26 -8.15 -14.66
C ARG A 694 0.97 -7.33 -14.70
N ARG A 695 0.99 -6.12 -15.28
CA ARG A 695 -0.17 -5.26 -15.53
C ARG A 695 -0.29 -4.91 -17.01
N ARG A 696 -1.42 -5.28 -17.63
CA ARG A 696 -1.72 -5.00 -19.04
C ARG A 696 -2.35 -3.62 -19.22
N PHE A 697 -1.56 -2.59 -18.96
CA PHE A 697 -1.96 -1.19 -19.17
C PHE A 697 -2.37 -0.90 -20.63
N ASP A 698 -1.82 -1.67 -21.57
CA ASP A 698 -2.19 -1.64 -22.99
C ASP A 698 -3.68 -1.90 -23.24
N LEU A 699 -4.38 -2.63 -22.34
CA LEU A 699 -5.82 -2.85 -22.47
C LEU A 699 -6.62 -1.58 -22.22
N GLY A 700 -6.27 -0.79 -21.19
CA GLY A 700 -6.94 0.47 -20.87
C GLY A 700 -6.60 1.60 -21.85
N ASP A 701 -5.43 1.54 -22.48
CA ASP A 701 -5.01 2.51 -23.51
C ASP A 701 -5.60 2.25 -24.89
N ALA A 702 -6.03 1.02 -25.17
CA ALA A 702 -6.63 0.66 -26.45
C ALA A 702 -8.05 1.23 -26.57
N ASP A 703 -8.20 2.33 -27.32
CA ASP A 703 -9.47 3.00 -27.63
C ASP A 703 -10.49 2.11 -28.36
N TYR A 704 -10.03 1.03 -29.01
CA TYR A 704 -10.85 0.00 -29.64
C TYR A 704 -11.35 -1.09 -28.68
N LEU A 705 -10.99 -1.03 -27.39
CA LEU A 705 -11.45 -1.93 -26.34
C LEU A 705 -12.30 -1.19 -25.28
N ARG A 706 -13.26 -1.91 -24.70
CA ARG A 706 -14.19 -1.40 -23.66
C ARG A 706 -13.52 -1.08 -22.32
N TYR A 707 -12.31 -1.56 -22.08
CA TYR A 707 -11.51 -1.18 -20.91
C TYR A 707 -11.23 0.32 -20.87
N HIS A 708 -11.05 0.94 -22.05
CA HIS A 708 -10.83 2.37 -22.18
C HIS A 708 -11.97 3.18 -21.55
N GLY A 709 -13.23 2.83 -21.83
CA GLY A 709 -14.37 3.54 -21.24
C GLY A 709 -14.45 3.45 -19.71
N MET A 710 -14.03 2.33 -19.10
CA MET A 710 -13.92 2.21 -17.65
C MET A 710 -12.79 3.09 -17.10
N GLN A 711 -11.64 3.15 -17.80
CA GLN A 711 -10.51 4.03 -17.44
C GLN A 711 -10.91 5.51 -17.49
N GLU A 712 -11.62 5.92 -18.55
CA GLU A 712 -12.07 7.30 -18.72
C GLU A 712 -13.10 7.69 -17.66
N PHE A 713 -13.96 6.75 -17.23
CA PHE A 713 -14.88 6.98 -16.12
C PHE A 713 -14.13 7.16 -14.79
N ASP A 714 -13.11 6.34 -14.51
CA ASP A 714 -12.27 6.51 -13.33
C ASP A 714 -11.61 7.90 -13.33
N ARG A 715 -11.02 8.31 -14.46
CA ARG A 715 -10.44 9.65 -14.61
C ARG A 715 -11.45 10.75 -14.31
N ALA A 716 -12.64 10.67 -14.90
CA ALA A 716 -13.70 11.65 -14.68
C ALA A 716 -14.13 11.69 -13.20
N MET A 717 -14.29 10.52 -12.56
CA MET A 717 -14.60 10.40 -11.13
C MET A 717 -13.55 11.12 -10.24
N GLN A 718 -12.25 10.93 -10.52
CA GLN A 718 -11.20 11.61 -9.75
C GLN A 718 -11.22 13.14 -9.94
N HIS A 719 -11.49 13.62 -11.17
CA HIS A 719 -11.56 15.05 -11.44
C HIS A 719 -12.80 15.73 -10.85
N VAL A 720 -13.94 15.04 -10.76
CA VAL A 720 -15.10 15.57 -10.03
C VAL A 720 -14.77 15.76 -8.56
N GLU A 721 -14.05 14.83 -7.92
CA GLU A 721 -13.59 15.03 -6.55
C GLU A 721 -12.58 16.16 -6.43
N GLU A 722 -11.62 16.29 -7.35
CA GLU A 722 -10.66 17.40 -7.31
C GLU A 722 -11.36 18.76 -7.40
N LYS A 723 -12.39 18.86 -8.25
CA LYS A 723 -13.14 20.10 -8.46
C LYS A 723 -14.06 20.44 -7.28
N TYR A 724 -14.80 19.46 -6.78
CA TYR A 724 -15.88 19.69 -5.80
C TYR A 724 -15.50 19.34 -4.36
N GLY A 725 -14.43 18.58 -4.13
CA GLY A 725 -13.95 18.19 -2.79
C GLY A 725 -14.99 17.48 -1.93
N PHE A 726 -15.84 16.65 -2.54
CA PHE A 726 -17.03 16.10 -1.91
C PHE A 726 -16.70 15.08 -0.82
N MET A 727 -15.62 14.31 -0.92
CA MET A 727 -15.28 13.25 0.05
C MET A 727 -15.14 13.80 1.47
N THR A 728 -14.50 14.96 1.61
CA THR A 728 -14.22 15.60 2.91
C THR A 728 -15.25 16.65 3.33
N ASP A 729 -16.30 16.86 2.55
CA ASP A 729 -17.35 17.81 2.90
C ASP A 729 -18.14 17.31 4.13
N GLU A 730 -18.39 18.23 5.07
CA GLU A 730 -19.13 17.95 6.31
C GLU A 730 -20.61 17.63 6.05
N HIS A 731 -21.18 18.12 4.94
CA HIS A 731 -22.54 17.80 4.55
C HIS A 731 -22.59 16.45 3.84
N GLN A 732 -23.11 15.45 4.55
CA GLN A 732 -23.50 14.16 3.99
C GLN A 732 -24.95 13.87 4.38
N TYR A 733 -25.82 13.61 3.39
CA TYR A 733 -27.22 13.28 3.66
C TYR A 733 -27.74 12.24 2.67
N ILE A 734 -28.19 11.09 3.16
CA ILE A 734 -28.81 10.05 2.34
C ILE A 734 -30.32 10.25 2.37
N SER A 735 -30.88 10.84 1.30
CA SER A 735 -32.31 11.10 1.17
C SER A 735 -33.10 9.85 0.81
N ARG A 736 -32.51 8.93 0.04
CA ARG A 736 -33.21 7.73 -0.43
C ARG A 736 -32.34 6.48 -0.46
N LYS A 737 -32.93 5.37 -0.06
CA LYS A 737 -32.42 3.98 -0.15
C LYS A 737 -33.60 3.05 -0.44
N HIS A 738 -34.17 3.19 -1.63
CA HIS A 738 -35.44 2.57 -2.01
C HIS A 738 -35.22 1.13 -2.47
N GLU A 739 -35.84 0.17 -1.78
CA GLU A 739 -35.57 -1.25 -2.02
C GLU A 739 -36.24 -1.79 -3.27
N GLU A 740 -37.49 -1.42 -3.53
CA GLU A 740 -38.25 -1.88 -4.70
C GLU A 740 -37.69 -1.26 -5.98
N ASP A 741 -37.48 0.06 -5.99
CA ASP A 741 -36.89 0.75 -7.14
C ASP A 741 -35.40 0.47 -7.31
N LYS A 742 -34.72 -0.05 -6.27
CA LYS A 742 -33.26 -0.21 -6.22
C LYS A 742 -32.53 1.12 -6.46
N VAL A 743 -33.08 2.21 -5.93
CA VAL A 743 -32.53 3.57 -6.10
C VAL A 743 -31.93 4.09 -4.80
N ILE A 744 -30.69 4.58 -4.88
CA ILE A 744 -30.01 5.29 -3.80
C ILE A 744 -29.81 6.75 -4.23
N VAL A 745 -30.18 7.69 -3.35
CA VAL A 745 -29.95 9.12 -3.55
C VAL A 745 -29.31 9.70 -2.30
N PHE A 746 -28.22 10.46 -2.49
CA PHE A 746 -27.55 11.15 -1.40
C PHE A 746 -26.90 12.46 -1.87
N GLU A 747 -26.56 13.28 -0.89
CA GLU A 747 -25.86 14.55 -1.06
C GLU A 747 -24.50 14.47 -0.37
N LYS A 748 -23.47 15.01 -1.05
CA LYS A 748 -22.14 15.31 -0.49
C LYS A 748 -21.77 16.73 -0.91
N GLY A 749 -21.62 17.63 0.06
CA GLY A 749 -21.57 19.07 -0.24
C GLY A 749 -22.85 19.53 -0.93
N ASP A 750 -22.73 20.24 -2.04
CA ASP A 750 -23.88 20.66 -2.86
C ASP A 750 -24.21 19.70 -4.01
N LEU A 751 -23.43 18.62 -4.17
CA LEU A 751 -23.67 17.60 -5.19
C LEU A 751 -24.81 16.67 -4.79
N VAL A 752 -25.63 16.28 -5.76
CA VAL A 752 -26.68 15.25 -5.61
C VAL A 752 -26.30 14.04 -6.45
N PHE A 753 -26.17 12.89 -5.80
CA PHE A 753 -25.83 11.62 -6.43
C PHE A 753 -27.09 10.76 -6.56
N VAL A 754 -27.31 10.19 -7.74
CA VAL A 754 -28.45 9.32 -8.04
C VAL A 754 -27.94 8.02 -8.63
N PHE A 755 -28.20 6.90 -7.96
CA PHE A 755 -27.83 5.56 -8.39
C PHE A 755 -29.09 4.72 -8.60
N ASN A 756 -29.25 4.14 -9.79
CA ASN A 756 -30.30 3.15 -10.08
C ASN A 756 -29.66 1.78 -10.29
N PHE A 757 -29.70 0.93 -9.26
CA PHE A 757 -29.20 -0.45 -9.28
C PHE A 757 -30.21 -1.45 -9.86
N HIS A 758 -31.40 -1.01 -10.28
CA HIS A 758 -32.40 -1.92 -10.83
C HIS A 758 -31.86 -2.59 -12.10
N CYS A 759 -32.08 -3.90 -12.24
CA CYS A 759 -31.52 -4.69 -13.34
C CYS A 759 -32.18 -4.46 -14.72
N ASN A 760 -33.31 -3.75 -14.79
CA ASN A 760 -34.07 -3.51 -16.03
C ASN A 760 -34.97 -2.26 -16.01
N ASN A 761 -35.49 -1.84 -14.84
CA ASN A 761 -36.40 -0.70 -14.77
C ASN A 761 -35.64 0.63 -14.90
N SER A 762 -36.16 1.47 -15.79
CA SER A 762 -35.74 2.86 -15.97
C SER A 762 -36.90 3.76 -15.53
N TYR A 763 -36.61 4.83 -14.81
CA TYR A 763 -37.64 5.69 -14.25
C TYR A 763 -37.62 7.07 -14.91
N PHE A 764 -38.79 7.52 -15.36
CA PHE A 764 -39.03 8.86 -15.87
C PHE A 764 -39.57 9.74 -14.75
N ASP A 765 -39.23 11.03 -14.78
CA ASP A 765 -39.66 12.02 -13.79
C ASP A 765 -39.43 11.59 -12.34
N TYR A 766 -38.32 10.87 -12.08
CA TYR A 766 -38.01 10.40 -10.74
C TYR A 766 -37.63 11.58 -9.86
N ARG A 767 -38.45 11.86 -8.84
CA ARG A 767 -38.26 13.00 -7.96
C ARG A 767 -37.16 12.72 -6.94
N VAL A 768 -36.15 13.59 -6.89
CA VAL A 768 -35.01 13.50 -5.96
C VAL A 768 -34.94 14.74 -5.08
N GLY A 769 -34.76 14.55 -3.77
CA GLY A 769 -34.65 15.65 -2.80
C GLY A 769 -33.26 16.28 -2.78
N CYS A 770 -33.18 17.59 -2.55
CA CYS A 770 -31.93 18.35 -2.45
C CYS A 770 -32.03 19.51 -1.44
N ARG A 771 -30.87 19.93 -0.91
CA ARG A 771 -30.75 21.02 0.07
C ARG A 771 -30.98 22.39 -0.52
N ARG A 772 -30.43 22.63 -1.71
CA ARG A 772 -30.32 23.96 -2.32
C ARG A 772 -31.38 24.12 -3.40
N SER A 773 -32.04 25.27 -3.44
CA SER A 773 -32.93 25.62 -4.56
C SER A 773 -32.15 26.15 -5.75
N GLY A 774 -32.70 26.00 -6.95
CA GLY A 774 -32.13 26.55 -8.17
C GLY A 774 -32.27 25.61 -9.36
N VAL A 775 -31.25 25.62 -10.20
CA VAL A 775 -31.12 24.75 -11.38
C VAL A 775 -29.95 23.81 -11.16
N TYR A 776 -30.16 22.53 -11.39
CA TYR A 776 -29.12 21.50 -11.37
C TYR A 776 -28.78 21.05 -12.80
N LYS A 777 -27.52 20.70 -13.02
CA LYS A 777 -27.01 20.12 -14.26
C LYS A 777 -26.16 18.89 -13.97
N VAL A 778 -26.07 18.00 -14.94
CA VAL A 778 -25.22 16.81 -14.89
C VAL A 778 -23.76 17.26 -14.87
N VAL A 779 -22.94 16.66 -14.00
CA VAL A 779 -21.48 16.86 -13.96
C VAL A 779 -20.71 15.54 -14.09
N LEU A 780 -21.38 14.41 -13.93
CA LEU A 780 -20.87 13.09 -14.27
C LEU A 780 -22.05 12.16 -14.57
N ASP A 781 -22.00 11.48 -15.69
CA ASP A 781 -23.01 10.52 -16.12
C ASP A 781 -22.34 9.23 -16.60
N SER A 782 -22.49 8.16 -15.82
CA SER A 782 -21.95 6.85 -16.20
C SER A 782 -22.57 6.25 -17.46
N ASP A 783 -23.73 6.72 -17.92
CA ASP A 783 -24.36 6.27 -19.16
C ASP A 783 -23.81 6.95 -20.41
N ALA A 784 -22.88 7.91 -20.28
CA ALA A 784 -22.26 8.55 -21.44
C ALA A 784 -21.53 7.54 -22.35
N GLY A 785 -21.58 7.78 -23.67
CA GLY A 785 -20.98 6.89 -24.67
C GLY A 785 -19.46 6.70 -24.50
N LEU A 786 -18.74 7.75 -24.08
CA LEU A 786 -17.32 7.70 -23.74
C LEU A 786 -17.00 6.62 -22.70
N PHE A 787 -17.88 6.45 -21.72
CA PHE A 787 -17.69 5.49 -20.63
C PHE A 787 -18.25 4.10 -20.96
N GLY A 788 -18.65 3.85 -22.22
CA GLY A 788 -19.29 2.62 -22.65
C GLY A 788 -20.75 2.48 -22.21
N GLY A 789 -21.43 3.60 -21.91
CA GLY A 789 -22.87 3.62 -21.67
C GLY A 789 -23.70 3.82 -22.95
N PHE A 790 -25.01 3.98 -22.81
CA PHE A 790 -25.95 4.04 -23.93
C PHE A 790 -26.34 5.47 -24.37
N GLY A 791 -25.81 6.51 -23.72
CA GLY A 791 -26.01 7.92 -24.07
C GLY A 791 -27.45 8.39 -23.93
N ARG A 792 -28.18 7.92 -22.91
CA ARG A 792 -29.63 8.18 -22.79
C ARG A 792 -29.96 9.44 -21.97
N ILE A 793 -28.97 10.08 -21.37
CA ILE A 793 -29.13 11.27 -20.53
C ILE A 793 -28.59 12.49 -21.28
N HIS A 794 -29.36 13.57 -21.33
CA HIS A 794 -28.96 14.81 -22.00
C HIS A 794 -28.21 15.73 -21.04
N HIS A 795 -26.92 15.97 -21.27
CA HIS A 795 -26.07 16.77 -20.38
C HIS A 795 -26.42 18.27 -20.36
N THR A 796 -27.05 18.78 -21.42
CA THR A 796 -27.53 20.17 -21.49
C THR A 796 -28.86 20.41 -20.79
N ALA A 797 -29.51 19.36 -20.25
CA ALA A 797 -30.80 19.49 -19.60
C ALA A 797 -30.68 20.29 -18.28
N GLU A 798 -31.66 21.16 -18.05
CA GLU A 798 -31.76 21.94 -16.81
C GLU A 798 -32.81 21.32 -15.89
N HIS A 799 -32.41 21.00 -14.67
CA HIS A 799 -33.27 20.39 -13.66
C HIS A 799 -33.67 21.45 -12.63
N PHE A 800 -34.89 21.98 -12.77
CA PHE A 800 -35.42 23.02 -11.88
C PHE A 800 -35.94 22.44 -10.58
N THR A 801 -35.57 23.03 -9.45
CA THR A 801 -36.08 22.61 -8.15
C THR A 801 -37.51 23.09 -7.92
N ASP A 802 -38.38 22.21 -7.42
CA ASP A 802 -39.74 22.51 -6.98
C ASP A 802 -40.14 21.64 -5.77
N GLY A 803 -40.66 22.27 -4.72
CA GLY A 803 -41.23 21.61 -3.52
C GLY A 803 -40.27 20.72 -2.72
N SER A 804 -40.73 20.27 -1.54
CA SER A 804 -39.99 19.35 -0.68
C SER A 804 -40.19 17.89 -1.07
N HIS A 805 -39.17 17.05 -0.90
CA HIS A 805 -39.27 15.59 -1.09
C HIS A 805 -38.24 14.87 -0.21
N ASP A 806 -38.55 13.65 0.26
CA ASP A 806 -37.64 12.81 1.07
C ASP A 806 -36.92 13.56 2.23
N ASN A 807 -37.68 14.36 2.99
CA ASN A 807 -37.18 15.20 4.08
C ASN A 807 -36.12 16.25 3.66
N ARG A 808 -36.14 16.66 2.39
CA ARG A 808 -35.34 17.76 1.85
C ARG A 808 -36.23 18.95 1.52
N PRO A 809 -35.73 20.19 1.69
CA PRO A 809 -36.53 21.40 1.45
C PRO A 809 -36.90 21.61 -0.02
N HIS A 810 -36.07 21.11 -0.93
CA HIS A 810 -36.25 21.23 -2.38
C HIS A 810 -36.14 19.85 -3.05
N SER A 811 -36.55 19.75 -4.31
CA SER A 811 -36.45 18.53 -5.10
C SER A 811 -36.51 18.85 -6.59
N PHE A 812 -35.99 17.99 -7.44
CA PHE A 812 -36.13 18.10 -8.90
C PHE A 812 -36.38 16.72 -9.50
N SER A 813 -36.82 16.67 -10.75
CA SER A 813 -37.09 15.42 -11.46
C SER A 813 -35.93 15.04 -12.37
N VAL A 814 -35.60 13.76 -12.41
CA VAL A 814 -34.56 13.20 -13.28
C VAL A 814 -35.09 12.01 -14.08
N TYR A 815 -34.49 11.78 -15.24
CA TYR A 815 -34.56 10.49 -15.91
C TYR A 815 -33.42 9.61 -15.41
N THR A 816 -33.73 8.43 -14.89
CA THR A 816 -32.74 7.51 -14.31
C THR A 816 -32.84 6.13 -14.96
N PRO A 817 -32.03 5.87 -16.01
CA PRO A 817 -32.00 4.56 -16.67
C PRO A 817 -31.51 3.46 -15.73
N SER A 818 -31.92 2.21 -16.01
CA SER A 818 -31.43 1.02 -15.31
C SER A 818 -29.90 0.93 -15.35
N ARG A 819 -29.29 0.59 -14.20
CA ARG A 819 -27.83 0.46 -13.99
C ARG A 819 -27.05 1.71 -14.40
N THR A 820 -27.46 2.85 -13.84
CA THR A 820 -26.75 4.12 -14.03
C THR A 820 -26.48 4.81 -12.70
N CYS A 821 -25.39 5.57 -12.67
CA CYS A 821 -25.11 6.58 -11.66
C CYS A 821 -24.86 7.94 -12.33
N VAL A 822 -25.45 8.98 -11.75
CA VAL A 822 -25.36 10.36 -12.23
C VAL A 822 -25.14 11.30 -11.06
N VAL A 823 -24.26 12.27 -11.25
CA VAL A 823 -23.96 13.32 -10.29
C VAL A 823 -24.45 14.64 -10.85
N TYR A 824 -25.18 15.38 -10.04
CA TYR A 824 -25.72 16.69 -10.38
C TYR A 824 -25.11 17.76 -9.47
N ALA A 825 -24.78 18.92 -10.05
CA ALA A 825 -24.33 20.10 -9.32
C ALA A 825 -25.25 21.29 -9.58
N PRO A 826 -25.34 22.26 -8.66
CA PRO A 826 -26.01 23.53 -8.92
C PRO A 826 -25.34 24.25 -10.11
N ALA A 827 -26.14 24.76 -11.05
CA ALA A 827 -25.66 25.32 -12.31
C ALA A 827 -24.69 26.51 -12.16
N ASP A 828 -24.75 27.23 -11.04
CA ASP A 828 -23.86 28.35 -10.74
C ASP A 828 -22.48 27.93 -10.19
N THR A 829 -22.31 26.63 -9.89
CA THR A 829 -21.01 26.03 -9.51
C THR A 829 -20.26 25.43 -10.71
N ILE A 830 -20.85 25.51 -11.91
CA ILE A 830 -20.29 25.01 -13.17
C ILE A 830 -19.69 26.20 -13.91
N THR A 831 -18.42 26.10 -14.32
CA THR A 831 -17.71 27.20 -14.97
C THR A 831 -18.09 27.30 -16.45
N PRO A 832 -18.11 28.49 -17.08
CA PRO A 832 -18.59 28.68 -18.46
C PRO A 832 -17.87 27.85 -19.54
N GLU A 833 -16.58 27.55 -19.36
CA GLU A 833 -15.75 26.77 -20.29
C GLU A 833 -16.29 25.33 -20.50
N GLU A 834 -16.97 24.77 -19.51
CA GLU A 834 -17.47 23.38 -19.49
C GLU A 834 -18.71 23.19 -20.37
N SER A 835 -19.42 24.27 -20.72
CA SER A 835 -20.54 24.20 -21.65
C SER A 835 -20.13 23.92 -23.11
N SER A 836 -18.82 24.00 -23.40
CA SER A 836 -18.28 23.94 -24.75
C SER A 836 -17.41 22.71 -25.04
N GLU A 837 -16.76 22.11 -24.03
CA GLU A 837 -15.88 20.95 -24.24
C GLU A 837 -16.62 19.60 -24.32
N GLU A 838 -17.79 19.44 -23.69
CA GLU A 838 -18.62 18.22 -23.85
C GLU A 838 -19.25 18.07 -25.25
N SER A 839 -19.03 19.05 -26.14
CA SER A 839 -19.50 19.02 -27.54
C SER A 839 -18.48 18.45 -28.54
N LYS A 840 -17.31 17.96 -28.10
CA LYS A 840 -16.25 17.42 -28.97
C LYS A 840 -15.93 15.95 -28.71
#